data_AF-G4TYY9-F1
#
_entry.id   AF-G4TYY9-F1
#
_cell.length_a   1.000
_cell.length_b   1.000
_cell.length_c   1.000
_cell.angle_alpha   90.00
_cell.angle_beta   90.00
_cell.angle_gamma   90.00
#
_symmetry.space_group_name_H-M   'P 1'
#
loop_
_entity.id
_entity.type
_entity.pdbx_description
1 polymer ?
#
loop_
_entity_poly.entity_id
_entity_poly.type
_entity_poly.pdbx_seq_one_letter_code
_entity_poly.pdbx_strand_id
1 'polypeptide(L)'
;MRFKLFKSNKKSHAKKDDLPRSSSSSTQEGPSRRGDKVADAANVFVDFMANIAEASDILSPLKAACRATKTILDTVQGIKSNQEAWLDLIQRIKDYLSALEEQITLFERNPPEDIDGPFDEAFSQPLIRYVKLLEDLHDKIVDSRGKHSSKVIGGLSAIGAIKIDAGDIQKYNKKLEDRHGQFMVRASPAIYMILRYIKDALNMYTAHGVRAIQNHTKDIKRKVDIILTEADYATIQQLPMVASAASSVHNTCLKGTRQAVLETIWRWAANKESPKPIFWLCDIAGSGKSTVAMSAVEAWKKEGTLGGTFFFSMAISEWSNTDKFSSTIARELAQYVPNLAPYIAKAWQRNPAILRSSFEEQFRMLISEPLQHQQNPVILVIDAIDECKSGRQRKELVETLSAATQESNNLRIFITSRPDPVIEKVLQPLSIKAKLTDRLHDTSHRDNIEDIATYVHQSLGGILSSDKRRRLVNKANGLFIWASTACRMLNDESLAIDPEIIYDRLISIDQPGAIDGVYNLVIARIDQTSKPAVVEMLGMLLAAFEPLTSDDLEHLIKHAKGQGSAKALVRVLGTVLKEDPITHLIQFRHPTFVEYLRRCCVATAADVSGRIYINISHAHDQVVSWCLSVLRSRTEGLKFNICQIESSFYLNRQIPDLEARVNKYISRRLRYASLHWPFHVSAMDDGSGHELQSELAHIVKSPFALYWMEVLSVTGGVMRAVSGLRAAAQRQSVSDLFKPFC
;
A
#
# COMPACT_ATOMS: atom_id res chain seq x y z
N MET A 1 27.38 24.12 -26.68
CA MET A 1 28.71 23.49 -26.69
C MET A 1 29.40 23.80 -25.36
N ARG A 2 29.76 22.75 -24.60
CA ARG A 2 30.77 22.66 -23.53
C ARG A 2 30.74 23.57 -22.28
N PHE A 3 30.22 22.93 -21.23
CA PHE A 3 30.66 22.83 -19.83
C PHE A 3 32.17 22.87 -19.50
N LYS A 4 32.43 23.14 -18.20
CA LYS A 4 33.57 22.76 -17.29
C LYS A 4 34.76 23.75 -17.23
N LEU A 5 35.45 24.03 -16.11
CA LEU A 5 35.71 23.40 -14.78
C LEU A 5 36.54 24.46 -13.96
N PHE A 6 36.52 24.64 -12.63
CA PHE A 6 37.10 23.86 -11.50
C PHE A 6 36.75 24.64 -10.19
N LYS A 7 36.07 24.12 -9.17
CA LYS A 7 36.50 23.28 -8.02
C LYS A 7 37.49 23.92 -7.01
N SER A 8 37.01 24.14 -5.78
CA SER A 8 37.47 23.51 -4.51
C SER A 8 38.01 24.40 -3.37
N ASN A 9 37.31 24.30 -2.23
CA ASN A 9 37.78 23.96 -0.88
C ASN A 9 38.14 25.01 0.20
N LYS A 10 37.50 24.76 1.36
CA LYS A 10 38.01 24.74 2.74
C LYS A 10 38.05 26.04 3.56
N LYS A 11 37.13 26.07 4.54
CA LYS A 11 37.33 25.75 5.98
C LYS A 11 36.92 26.86 6.94
N SER A 12 35.92 26.51 7.74
CA SER A 12 35.56 27.03 9.05
C SER A 12 36.69 26.91 10.09
N HIS A 13 36.80 27.89 10.97
CA HIS A 13 37.05 27.64 12.39
C HIS A 13 36.35 28.69 13.26
N ALA A 14 35.50 28.19 14.16
CA ALA A 14 34.89 28.93 15.25
C ALA A 14 35.85 28.98 16.45
N LYS A 15 35.79 30.07 17.22
CA LYS A 15 36.17 30.13 18.64
C LYS A 15 35.18 31.02 19.39
N LYS A 16 34.57 30.46 20.43
CA LYS A 16 33.91 31.15 21.54
C LYS A 16 34.97 31.74 22.46
N ASP A 17 34.66 32.83 23.17
CA ASP A 17 34.52 32.83 24.64
C ASP A 17 34.13 34.21 25.19
N ASP A 18 33.13 34.16 26.08
CA ASP A 18 32.84 34.91 27.31
C ASP A 18 32.95 36.44 27.43
N LEU A 19 31.80 37.03 27.79
CA LEU A 19 31.60 38.34 28.40
C LEU A 19 31.00 38.14 29.81
N PRO A 20 31.46 38.89 30.83
CA PRO A 20 30.62 39.19 31.97
C PRO A 20 30.52 40.70 32.20
N ARG A 21 29.33 41.16 32.58
CA ARG A 21 29.03 41.96 33.79
C ARG A 21 27.79 42.83 33.59
N SER A 22 26.91 42.75 34.58
CA SER A 22 25.89 43.76 34.88
C SER A 22 26.13 44.27 36.30
N SER A 23 25.97 45.57 36.50
CA SER A 23 25.65 46.17 37.79
C SER A 23 25.14 47.60 37.57
N SER A 24 23.89 47.80 37.98
CA SER A 24 23.15 49.06 38.06
C SER A 24 23.44 49.80 39.37
N SER A 25 23.40 51.14 39.35
CA SER A 25 22.89 51.95 40.49
C SER A 25 22.66 53.43 40.13
N SER A 26 21.38 53.78 40.03
CA SER A 26 20.63 54.91 40.64
C SER A 26 21.30 56.24 41.10
N THR A 27 20.67 57.34 40.61
CA THR A 27 20.09 58.54 41.28
C THR A 27 20.91 59.75 41.81
N GLN A 28 20.51 60.94 41.27
CA GLN A 28 20.24 62.27 41.88
C GLN A 28 21.37 63.04 42.61
N GLU A 29 21.51 64.38 42.63
CA GLU A 29 20.89 65.56 41.98
C GLU A 29 21.75 66.82 42.31
N GLY A 30 22.04 67.66 41.31
CA GLY A 30 22.04 69.14 41.40
C GLY A 30 23.30 69.92 41.84
N PRO A 31 23.33 71.27 41.68
CA PRO A 31 22.96 72.09 40.51
C PRO A 31 24.10 73.07 40.11
N SER A 32 24.33 73.34 38.81
CA SER A 32 24.76 74.65 38.28
C SER A 32 25.09 74.57 36.76
N ARG A 33 24.93 75.72 36.08
CA ARG A 33 25.34 76.04 34.70
C ARG A 33 24.55 75.40 33.55
N ARG A 34 23.38 75.98 33.27
CA ARG A 34 22.54 75.70 32.08
C ARG A 34 22.99 76.43 30.80
N GLY A 35 24.00 77.32 30.87
CA GLY A 35 24.52 78.10 29.74
C GLY A 35 25.70 77.47 29.00
N ASP A 36 26.66 76.86 29.71
CA ASP A 36 27.91 76.39 29.10
C ASP A 36 27.79 74.99 28.44
N LYS A 37 26.80 74.17 28.83
CA LYS A 37 26.61 72.82 28.24
C LYS A 37 25.93 72.83 26.85
N VAL A 38 25.27 73.93 26.47
CA VAL A 38 24.50 74.02 25.22
C VAL A 38 25.37 74.51 24.05
N ALA A 39 26.46 75.23 24.33
CA ALA A 39 27.43 75.67 23.34
C ALA A 39 28.33 74.52 22.85
N ASP A 40 28.86 73.72 23.77
CA ASP A 40 29.79 72.64 23.44
C ASP A 40 29.11 71.47 22.70
N ALA A 41 27.86 71.15 23.04
CA ALA A 41 27.11 70.10 22.33
C ALA A 41 26.76 70.49 20.88
N ALA A 42 26.55 71.78 20.60
CA ALA A 42 26.22 72.26 19.26
C ALA A 42 27.44 72.29 18.32
N ASN A 43 28.63 72.61 18.84
CA ASN A 43 29.87 72.56 18.07
C ASN A 43 30.26 71.13 17.70
N VAL A 44 30.07 70.18 18.63
CA VAL A 44 30.28 68.73 18.37
C VAL A 44 29.30 68.20 17.31
N PHE A 45 28.04 68.67 17.33
CA PHE A 45 27.00 68.25 16.37
C PHE A 45 27.26 68.79 14.95
N VAL A 46 27.73 70.04 14.83
CA VAL A 46 28.08 70.64 13.54
C VAL A 46 29.38 70.04 12.96
N ASP A 47 30.35 69.70 13.79
CA ASP A 47 31.58 69.00 13.35
C ASP A 47 31.30 67.57 12.89
N PHE A 48 30.34 66.88 13.50
CA PHE A 48 29.85 65.58 13.04
C PHE A 48 29.19 65.66 11.65
N MET A 49 28.37 66.68 11.42
CA MET A 49 27.72 66.93 10.11
C MET A 49 28.69 67.41 9.02
N ALA A 50 29.75 68.14 9.37
CA ALA A 50 30.81 68.50 8.43
C ALA A 50 31.58 67.28 7.91
N ASN A 51 31.75 66.24 8.75
CA ASN A 51 32.44 65.00 8.39
C ASN A 51 31.57 64.02 7.57
N ILE A 52 30.25 63.97 7.79
CA ILE A 52 29.33 63.16 6.97
C ILE A 52 29.15 63.77 5.55
N ALA A 53 29.28 65.10 5.42
CA ALA A 53 29.14 65.82 4.16
C ALA A 53 30.36 65.77 3.21
N GLU A 54 31.39 64.99 3.52
CA GLU A 54 32.55 64.78 2.61
C GLU A 54 32.36 63.62 1.63
N ALA A 55 31.31 62.80 1.76
CA ALA A 55 31.17 61.55 1.00
C ALA A 55 30.17 61.56 -0.19
N SER A 56 29.45 62.66 -0.47
CA SER A 56 28.41 62.69 -1.53
C SER A 56 28.27 64.06 -2.22
N ASP A 57 28.39 64.10 -3.56
CA ASP A 57 28.28 65.33 -4.37
C ASP A 57 26.83 65.83 -4.53
N ILE A 58 25.83 64.95 -4.36
CA ILE A 58 24.39 65.26 -4.50
C ILE A 58 23.90 66.22 -3.40
N LEU A 59 24.57 66.26 -2.24
CA LEU A 59 24.16 67.04 -1.06
C LEU A 59 24.88 68.39 -0.94
N SER A 60 25.51 68.87 -2.02
CA SER A 60 26.26 70.14 -2.07
C SER A 60 25.51 71.38 -1.53
N PRO A 61 24.20 71.57 -1.76
CA PRO A 61 23.45 72.68 -1.17
C PRO A 61 23.28 72.57 0.35
N LEU A 62 23.15 71.35 0.88
CA LEU A 62 23.05 71.07 2.31
C LEU A 62 24.40 71.37 3.02
N LYS A 63 25.51 71.11 2.31
CA LYS A 63 26.87 71.45 2.75
C LYS A 63 27.09 72.96 2.93
N ALA A 64 26.51 73.77 2.05
CA ALA A 64 26.53 75.23 2.17
C ALA A 64 25.68 75.72 3.35
N ALA A 65 24.47 75.15 3.52
CA ALA A 65 23.58 75.48 4.63
C ALA A 65 24.17 75.15 6.01
N CYS A 66 24.84 74.00 6.17
CA CYS A 66 25.47 73.62 7.44
C CYS A 66 26.66 74.52 7.78
N ARG A 67 27.47 74.93 6.79
CA ARG A 67 28.57 75.91 6.99
C ARG A 67 28.04 77.28 7.39
N ALA A 68 27.03 77.78 6.70
CA ALA A 68 26.37 79.04 7.04
C ALA A 68 25.78 78.99 8.47
N THR A 69 25.14 77.88 8.83
CA THR A 69 24.58 77.69 10.17
C THR A 69 25.66 77.68 11.26
N LYS A 70 26.82 77.05 11.00
CA LYS A 70 28.00 77.09 11.90
C LYS A 70 28.47 78.52 12.14
N THR A 71 28.65 79.28 11.05
CA THR A 71 29.14 80.65 11.09
C THR A 71 28.14 81.59 11.80
N ILE A 72 26.84 81.37 11.66
CA ILE A 72 25.80 82.07 12.46
C ILE A 72 25.92 81.72 13.95
N LEU A 73 26.11 80.44 14.29
CA LEU A 73 26.22 80.00 15.68
C LEU A 73 27.43 80.63 16.40
N ASP A 74 28.57 80.67 15.72
CA ASP A 74 29.82 81.28 16.22
C ASP A 74 29.72 82.80 16.36
N THR A 75 28.94 83.46 15.51
CA THR A 75 28.75 84.92 15.56
C THR A 75 27.73 85.38 16.59
N VAL A 76 26.69 84.57 16.89
CA VAL A 76 25.65 84.90 17.89
C VAL A 76 26.15 84.76 19.33
N GLN A 77 27.12 83.88 19.62
CA GLN A 77 27.69 83.72 20.98
C GLN A 77 28.38 84.98 21.53
N GLY A 78 28.69 85.98 20.69
CA GLY A 78 29.31 87.24 21.10
C GLY A 78 28.37 88.44 21.34
N ILE A 79 27.04 88.28 21.21
CA ILE A 79 26.07 89.39 21.22
C ILE A 79 25.26 89.41 22.52
N LYS A 80 25.33 90.50 23.31
CA LYS A 80 24.68 90.64 24.64
C LYS A 80 23.26 91.27 24.64
N SER A 81 22.59 91.40 23.50
CA SER A 81 21.26 92.05 23.37
C SER A 81 20.23 91.10 22.73
N ASN A 82 19.00 91.05 23.28
CA ASN A 82 17.86 90.19 22.85
C ASN A 82 18.13 88.66 22.84
N GLN A 83 18.79 88.12 23.87
CA GLN A 83 19.22 86.71 23.94
C GLN A 83 18.10 85.67 23.80
N GLU A 84 16.92 85.85 24.39
CA GLU A 84 15.85 84.83 24.36
C GLU A 84 15.28 84.61 22.95
N ALA A 85 15.06 85.68 22.17
CA ALA A 85 14.52 85.57 20.81
C ALA A 85 15.50 84.91 19.83
N TRP A 86 16.81 85.13 20.03
CA TRP A 86 17.86 84.47 19.25
C TRP A 86 18.05 83.00 19.65
N LEU A 87 17.93 82.69 20.95
CA LEU A 87 17.98 81.30 21.45
C LEU A 87 16.79 80.47 20.96
N ASP A 88 15.58 81.04 20.88
CA ASP A 88 14.40 80.35 20.34
C ASP A 88 14.52 80.07 18.84
N LEU A 89 15.03 81.03 18.06
CA LEU A 89 15.27 80.83 16.63
C LEU A 89 16.35 79.76 16.38
N ILE A 90 17.42 79.76 17.17
CA ILE A 90 18.48 78.74 17.09
C ILE A 90 17.92 77.35 17.45
N GLN A 91 17.08 77.24 18.48
CA GLN A 91 16.48 75.97 18.85
C GLN A 91 15.55 75.44 17.77
N ARG A 92 14.71 76.30 17.17
CA ARG A 92 13.82 75.92 16.06
C ARG A 92 14.59 75.48 14.81
N ILE A 93 15.67 76.18 14.46
CA ILE A 93 16.52 75.80 13.32
C ILE A 93 17.18 74.43 13.58
N LYS A 94 17.59 74.14 14.83
CA LYS A 94 18.09 72.81 15.22
C LYS A 94 17.00 71.74 15.10
N ASP A 95 15.78 72.02 15.56
CA ASP A 95 14.67 71.07 15.48
C ASP A 95 14.29 70.78 14.01
N TYR A 96 14.34 71.78 13.13
CA TYR A 96 14.14 71.60 11.68
C TYR A 96 15.29 70.83 11.00
N LEU A 97 16.54 71.01 11.45
CA LEU A 97 17.69 70.25 10.97
C LEU A 97 17.59 68.77 11.38
N SER A 98 17.19 68.48 12.62
CA SER A 98 16.98 67.09 13.07
C SER A 98 15.84 66.41 12.33
N ALA A 99 14.74 67.13 12.04
CA ALA A 99 13.66 66.59 11.21
C ALA A 99 14.10 66.30 9.78
N LEU A 100 15.00 67.12 9.21
CA LEU A 100 15.59 66.89 7.88
C LEU A 100 16.55 65.68 7.89
N GLU A 101 17.36 65.51 8.95
CA GLU A 101 18.25 64.36 9.12
C GLU A 101 17.50 63.02 9.17
N GLU A 102 16.38 62.93 9.91
CA GLU A 102 15.56 61.70 9.91
C GLU A 102 15.05 61.36 8.51
N GLN A 103 14.64 62.38 7.73
CA GLN A 103 14.14 62.18 6.37
C GLN A 103 15.26 61.78 5.39
N ILE A 104 16.46 62.34 5.52
CA ILE A 104 17.64 61.96 4.70
C ILE A 104 18.08 60.53 5.03
N THR A 105 18.12 60.16 6.31
CA THR A 105 18.50 58.81 6.75
C THR A 105 17.51 57.74 6.26
N LEU A 106 16.22 58.08 6.17
CA LEU A 106 15.18 57.23 5.59
C LEU A 106 15.35 57.04 4.07
N PHE A 107 15.81 58.08 3.37
CA PHE A 107 16.05 58.06 1.93
C PHE A 107 17.31 57.26 1.56
N GLU A 108 18.43 57.49 2.25
CA GLU A 108 19.70 56.81 1.99
C GLU A 108 19.67 55.31 2.29
N ARG A 109 18.80 54.86 3.20
CA ARG A 109 18.60 53.43 3.48
C ARG A 109 17.93 52.67 2.33
N ASN A 110 17.23 53.34 1.42
CA ASN A 110 16.50 52.70 0.32
C ASN A 110 16.49 53.58 -0.96
N PRO A 111 17.61 53.71 -1.68
CA PRO A 111 17.63 54.44 -2.94
C PRO A 111 16.80 53.68 -4.01
N PRO A 112 15.87 54.34 -4.73
CA PRO A 112 15.14 53.70 -5.81
C PRO A 112 16.05 53.53 -7.04
N GLU A 113 16.17 52.30 -7.55
CA GLU A 113 17.13 51.97 -8.62
C GLU A 113 16.72 52.41 -10.04
N ASP A 114 15.56 53.03 -10.28
CA ASP A 114 15.19 53.51 -11.62
C ASP A 114 14.15 54.65 -11.55
N ILE A 115 14.59 55.90 -11.45
CA ILE A 115 13.73 57.08 -11.69
C ILE A 115 14.45 58.07 -12.61
N ASP A 116 14.54 57.72 -13.89
CA ASP A 116 14.72 58.72 -14.95
C ASP A 116 13.34 59.36 -15.24
N GLY A 117 13.08 60.52 -14.63
CA GLY A 117 11.81 61.25 -14.75
C GLY A 117 11.68 62.41 -13.77
N PRO A 118 10.58 63.21 -13.80
CA PRO A 118 10.43 64.55 -13.21
C PRO A 118 10.36 64.58 -11.67
N PHE A 119 10.94 63.57 -11.02
CA PHE A 119 11.09 63.46 -9.58
C PHE A 119 12.24 64.32 -9.06
N ASP A 120 13.28 64.54 -9.90
CA ASP A 120 14.43 65.37 -9.54
C ASP A 120 14.00 66.84 -9.38
N GLU A 121 13.17 67.38 -10.29
CA GLU A 121 12.81 68.80 -10.27
C GLU A 121 11.74 69.16 -9.22
N ALA A 122 10.77 68.27 -8.96
CA ALA A 122 9.67 68.52 -8.02
C ALA A 122 10.11 68.46 -6.54
N PHE A 123 11.16 67.70 -6.24
CA PHE A 123 11.73 67.56 -4.89
C PHE A 123 12.93 68.51 -4.65
N SER A 124 13.83 68.66 -5.63
CA SER A 124 15.02 69.51 -5.48
C SER A 124 14.70 71.01 -5.42
N GLN A 125 13.76 71.51 -6.22
CA GLN A 125 13.43 72.94 -6.27
C GLN A 125 12.94 73.51 -4.92
N PRO A 126 12.00 72.87 -4.20
CA PRO A 126 11.61 73.31 -2.86
C PRO A 126 12.77 73.33 -1.85
N LEU A 127 13.65 72.33 -1.90
CA LEU A 127 14.83 72.23 -1.02
C LEU A 127 15.87 73.32 -1.32
N ILE A 128 16.17 73.55 -2.60
CA ILE A 128 17.06 74.64 -3.04
C ILE A 128 16.52 76.01 -2.60
N ARG A 129 15.20 76.22 -2.73
CA ARG A 129 14.55 77.47 -2.29
C ARG A 129 14.51 77.65 -0.77
N TYR A 130 14.59 76.56 -0.02
CA TYR A 130 14.69 76.58 1.45
C TYR A 130 16.12 76.90 1.89
N VAL A 131 17.13 76.26 1.28
CA VAL A 131 18.56 76.55 1.50
C VAL A 131 18.90 78.01 1.19
N LYS A 132 18.43 78.53 0.04
CA LYS A 132 18.68 79.92 -0.36
C LYS A 132 18.10 80.97 0.61
N LEU A 133 16.97 80.64 1.26
CA LEU A 133 16.38 81.49 2.30
C LEU A 133 17.26 81.53 3.57
N LEU A 134 17.92 80.42 3.91
CA LEU A 134 18.84 80.34 5.04
C LEU A 134 20.14 81.11 4.76
N GLU A 135 20.65 81.04 3.52
CA GLU A 135 21.82 81.81 3.07
C GLU A 135 21.55 83.33 3.06
N ASP A 136 20.39 83.78 2.55
CA ASP A 136 19.99 85.20 2.58
C ASP A 136 19.89 85.75 4.02
N LEU A 137 19.53 84.89 4.97
CA LEU A 137 19.39 85.22 6.39
C LEU A 137 20.76 85.32 7.07
N HIS A 138 21.71 84.44 6.70
CA HIS A 138 23.11 84.50 7.07
C HIS A 138 23.77 85.82 6.63
N ASP A 139 23.64 86.17 5.35
CA ASP A 139 24.35 87.33 4.78
C ASP A 139 23.91 88.65 5.42
N LYS A 140 22.61 88.80 5.72
CA LYS A 140 22.11 89.98 6.44
C LYS A 140 22.62 90.11 7.87
N ILE A 141 22.85 88.99 8.55
CA ILE A 141 23.41 88.97 9.91
C ILE A 141 24.89 89.37 9.88
N VAL A 142 25.64 88.91 8.88
CA VAL A 142 27.07 89.22 8.70
C VAL A 142 27.28 90.69 8.28
N ASP A 143 26.49 91.21 7.34
CA ASP A 143 26.63 92.58 6.82
C ASP A 143 26.32 93.66 7.88
N SER A 144 25.48 93.30 8.87
CA SER A 144 25.17 94.14 10.04
C SER A 144 26.35 94.29 11.02
N ARG A 145 27.38 93.43 10.94
CA ARG A 145 28.57 93.44 11.83
C ARG A 145 29.79 94.13 11.19
N GLY A 146 29.84 94.24 9.85
CA GLY A 146 31.02 94.68 9.09
C GLY A 146 31.27 96.19 9.00
N LYS A 147 30.35 97.06 9.44
CA LYS A 147 30.44 98.52 9.20
C LYS A 147 31.23 99.36 10.23
N HIS A 148 31.82 98.80 11.30
CA HIS A 148 32.47 99.63 12.34
C HIS A 148 33.84 99.17 12.88
N SER A 149 34.61 98.34 12.16
CA SER A 149 35.98 98.00 12.56
C SER A 149 37.04 98.65 11.67
N SER A 150 37.25 99.97 11.80
CA SER A 150 38.55 100.60 11.48
C SER A 150 38.76 101.93 12.23
N LYS A 151 39.96 102.05 12.83
CA LYS A 151 40.62 103.22 13.48
C LYS A 151 40.37 103.52 14.99
N VAL A 152 41.38 103.03 15.73
CA VAL A 152 42.00 103.35 17.03
C VAL A 152 42.02 104.85 17.47
N ILE A 153 41.82 105.10 18.78
CA ILE A 153 42.73 105.73 19.79
C ILE A 153 41.92 106.44 20.91
N GLY A 154 42.05 105.94 22.15
CA GLY A 154 42.06 106.72 23.40
C GLY A 154 40.74 107.26 23.99
N GLY A 155 40.30 106.71 25.13
CA GLY A 155 39.48 107.42 26.13
C GLY A 155 37.97 107.11 26.15
N LEU A 156 37.59 106.15 27.01
CA LEU A 156 36.28 105.85 27.64
C LEU A 156 34.94 106.30 26.99
N SER A 157 34.09 105.27 26.82
CA SER A 157 32.61 105.20 26.83
C SER A 157 31.83 105.38 25.51
N ALA A 158 31.48 104.24 24.89
CA ALA A 158 30.15 103.89 24.37
C ALA A 158 30.23 102.71 23.36
N ILE A 159 29.99 101.47 23.80
CA ILE A 159 29.72 100.37 22.86
C ILE A 159 28.22 100.42 22.56
N GLY A 160 27.88 100.98 21.39
CA GLY A 160 26.52 100.99 20.84
C GLY A 160 26.00 99.57 20.60
N ALA A 161 24.75 99.34 21.01
CA ALA A 161 24.02 98.09 20.82
C ALA A 161 23.73 97.83 19.33
N ILE A 162 23.98 96.59 18.88
CA ILE A 162 23.49 96.07 17.60
C ILE A 162 21.95 96.03 17.68
N LYS A 163 21.25 96.89 16.92
CA LYS A 163 19.79 96.85 16.76
C LYS A 163 19.44 96.08 15.48
N ILE A 164 19.21 94.78 15.60
CA ILE A 164 18.30 94.06 14.70
C ILE A 164 16.92 94.13 15.36
N ASP A 165 15.93 94.68 14.65
CA ASP A 165 14.59 94.89 15.20
C ASP A 165 13.86 93.55 15.43
N ALA A 166 13.11 93.44 16.53
CA ALA A 166 12.40 92.21 16.90
C ALA A 166 11.30 91.83 15.87
N GLY A 167 10.77 92.83 15.14
CA GLY A 167 9.81 92.63 14.06
C GLY A 167 10.39 91.91 12.84
N ASP A 168 11.67 92.12 12.53
CA ASP A 168 12.33 91.42 11.42
C ASP A 168 12.57 89.95 11.76
N ILE A 169 12.96 89.65 13.01
CA ILE A 169 13.17 88.26 13.49
C ILE A 169 11.88 87.44 13.40
N GLN A 170 10.74 87.99 13.82
CA GLN A 170 9.44 87.31 13.70
C GLN A 170 9.00 87.08 12.24
N LYS A 171 9.26 88.05 11.35
CA LYS A 171 8.92 87.93 9.93
C LYS A 171 9.71 86.82 9.23
N TYR A 172 10.98 86.66 9.60
CA TYR A 172 11.80 85.56 9.12
C TYR A 172 11.36 84.20 9.67
N ASN A 173 11.05 84.13 10.96
CA ASN A 173 10.56 82.90 11.60
C ASN A 173 9.28 82.38 10.92
N LYS A 174 8.32 83.27 10.66
CA LYS A 174 7.07 82.92 9.97
C LYS A 174 7.29 82.45 8.52
N LYS A 175 8.21 83.08 7.78
CA LYS A 175 8.57 82.65 6.41
C LYS A 175 9.27 81.30 6.39
N LEU A 176 10.06 80.99 7.43
CA LEU A 176 10.75 79.72 7.57
C LEU A 176 9.73 78.59 7.81
N GLU A 177 8.80 78.83 8.72
CA GLU A 177 7.73 77.90 9.11
C GLU A 177 6.79 77.59 7.91
N ASP A 178 6.37 78.60 7.16
CA ASP A 178 5.52 78.43 5.97
C ASP A 178 6.21 77.61 4.87
N ARG A 179 7.51 77.84 4.63
CA ARG A 179 8.25 77.11 3.59
C ARG A 179 8.63 75.70 4.01
N HIS A 180 8.99 75.50 5.27
CA HIS A 180 9.24 74.17 5.83
C HIS A 180 7.96 73.31 5.78
N GLY A 181 6.80 73.88 6.14
CA GLY A 181 5.50 73.21 6.02
C GLY A 181 5.16 72.82 4.57
N GLN A 182 5.40 73.70 3.59
CA GLN A 182 5.16 73.39 2.17
C GLN A 182 6.06 72.28 1.62
N PHE A 183 7.30 72.21 2.09
CA PHE A 183 8.22 71.13 1.73
C PHE A 183 7.73 69.77 2.26
N MET A 184 7.39 69.70 3.55
CA MET A 184 6.92 68.47 4.18
C MET A 184 5.62 67.93 3.57
N VAL A 185 4.68 68.81 3.20
CA VAL A 185 3.42 68.42 2.52
C VAL A 185 3.68 67.81 1.14
N ARG A 186 4.73 68.24 0.42
CA ARG A 186 5.05 67.73 -0.92
C ARG A 186 5.92 66.47 -0.92
N ALA A 187 6.76 66.27 0.09
CA ALA A 187 7.59 65.07 0.22
C ALA A 187 6.81 63.83 0.72
N SER A 188 5.76 64.04 1.52
CA SER A 188 5.01 62.96 2.17
C SER A 188 4.33 61.96 1.20
N PRO A 189 3.68 62.39 0.09
CA PRO A 189 3.04 61.46 -0.86
C PRO A 189 4.02 60.54 -1.59
N ALA A 190 5.22 61.04 -1.91
CA ALA A 190 6.28 60.26 -2.56
C ALA A 190 6.77 59.11 -1.66
N ILE A 191 6.99 59.40 -0.37
CA ILE A 191 7.42 58.41 0.62
C ILE A 191 6.31 57.36 0.86
N TYR A 192 5.05 57.80 0.93
CA TYR A 192 3.91 56.89 1.06
C TYR A 192 3.79 55.91 -0.12
N MET A 193 4.07 56.38 -1.34
CA MET A 193 4.05 55.54 -2.55
C MET A 193 5.18 54.49 -2.55
N ILE A 194 6.39 54.86 -2.14
CA ILE A 194 7.54 53.92 -2.06
C ILE A 194 7.28 52.85 -0.99
N LEU A 195 6.80 53.23 0.19
CA LEU A 195 6.46 52.27 1.26
C LEU A 195 5.35 51.30 0.84
N ARG A 196 4.36 51.78 0.07
CA ARG A 196 3.31 50.93 -0.50
C ARG A 196 3.86 49.94 -1.52
N TYR A 197 4.74 50.37 -2.43
CA TYR A 197 5.36 49.50 -3.42
C TYR A 197 6.20 48.38 -2.78
N ILE A 198 7.01 48.71 -1.77
CA ILE A 198 7.82 47.73 -1.02
C ILE A 198 6.91 46.72 -0.30
N LYS A 199 5.82 47.20 0.33
CA LYS A 199 4.85 46.33 1.02
C LYS A 199 4.18 45.35 0.05
N ASP A 200 3.79 45.81 -1.13
CA ASP A 200 3.14 44.98 -2.15
C ASP A 200 4.12 43.94 -2.74
N ALA A 201 5.37 44.33 -3.01
CA ALA A 201 6.42 43.42 -3.49
C ALA A 201 6.78 42.34 -2.45
N LEU A 202 6.88 42.72 -1.16
CA LEU A 202 7.16 41.79 -0.07
C LEU A 202 6.01 40.79 0.12
N ASN A 203 4.76 41.25 0.02
CA ASN A 203 3.57 40.40 0.07
C ASN A 203 3.54 39.39 -1.09
N MET A 204 3.92 39.81 -2.30
CA MET A 204 3.97 38.91 -3.46
C MET A 204 5.07 37.85 -3.32
N TYR A 205 6.28 38.24 -2.88
CA TYR A 205 7.40 37.32 -2.67
C TYR A 205 7.09 36.30 -1.55
N THR A 206 6.56 36.75 -0.42
CA THR A 206 6.15 35.87 0.68
C THR A 206 5.04 34.92 0.27
N ALA A 207 4.02 35.38 -0.47
CA ALA A 207 2.96 34.53 -1.00
C ALA A 207 3.50 33.45 -1.96
N HIS A 208 4.44 33.80 -2.84
CA HIS A 208 5.09 32.84 -3.74
C HIS A 208 5.94 31.81 -2.97
N GLY A 209 6.74 32.27 -1.99
CA GLY A 209 7.54 31.39 -1.14
C GLY A 209 6.69 30.41 -0.33
N VAL A 210 5.61 30.90 0.30
CA VAL A 210 4.65 30.06 1.05
C VAL A 210 4.00 29.03 0.12
N ARG A 211 3.56 29.43 -1.07
CA ARG A 211 2.96 28.50 -2.04
C ARG A 211 3.96 27.43 -2.52
N ALA A 212 5.21 27.80 -2.76
CA ALA A 212 6.27 26.87 -3.14
C ALA A 212 6.56 25.86 -2.02
N ILE A 213 6.64 26.31 -0.77
CA ILE A 213 6.81 25.44 0.41
C ILE A 213 5.62 24.50 0.55
N GLN A 214 4.37 25.01 0.48
CA GLN A 214 3.16 24.18 0.55
C GLN A 214 3.14 23.08 -0.52
N ASN A 215 3.54 23.41 -1.76
CA ASN A 215 3.62 22.43 -2.84
C ASN A 215 4.70 21.37 -2.58
N HIS A 216 5.88 21.76 -2.11
CA HIS A 216 6.94 20.81 -1.72
C HIS A 216 6.51 19.93 -0.54
N THR A 217 5.87 20.50 0.48
CA THR A 217 5.34 19.72 1.61
C THR A 217 4.29 18.71 1.15
N LYS A 218 3.41 19.08 0.21
CA LYS A 218 2.45 18.13 -0.40
C LYS A 218 3.15 17.03 -1.19
N ASP A 219 4.21 17.34 -1.94
CA ASP A 219 4.97 16.34 -2.70
C ASP A 219 5.74 15.38 -1.79
N ILE A 220 6.41 15.91 -0.74
CA ILE A 220 7.07 15.11 0.29
C ILE A 220 6.04 14.22 0.99
N LYS A 221 4.88 14.76 1.38
CA LYS A 221 3.81 13.98 2.00
C LYS A 221 3.37 12.83 1.10
N ARG A 222 3.12 13.09 -0.19
CA ARG A 222 2.78 12.03 -1.16
C ARG A 222 3.88 10.96 -1.28
N LYS A 223 5.14 11.36 -1.35
CA LYS A 223 6.28 10.42 -1.41
C LYS A 223 6.38 9.57 -0.15
N VAL A 224 6.20 10.17 1.02
CA VAL A 224 6.17 9.45 2.30
C VAL A 224 4.99 8.48 2.33
N ASP A 225 3.80 8.90 1.90
CA ASP A 225 2.62 8.03 1.83
C ASP A 225 2.84 6.83 0.89
N ILE A 226 3.52 7.02 -0.25
CA ILE A 226 3.90 5.93 -1.17
C ILE A 226 4.88 4.96 -0.49
N ILE A 227 5.94 5.47 0.15
CA ILE A 227 6.94 4.64 0.83
C ILE A 227 6.31 3.83 1.96
N LEU A 228 5.44 4.45 2.76
CA LEU A 228 4.72 3.77 3.84
C LEU A 228 3.81 2.66 3.26
N THR A 229 3.10 2.97 2.18
CA THR A 229 2.24 2.00 1.49
C THR A 229 3.05 0.80 0.99
N GLU A 230 4.20 1.04 0.32
CA GLU A 230 5.10 -0.02 -0.14
C GLU A 230 5.65 -0.87 1.01
N ALA A 231 6.01 -0.24 2.14
CA ALA A 231 6.46 -0.93 3.34
C ALA A 231 5.36 -1.81 3.98
N ASP A 232 4.12 -1.30 4.02
CA ASP A 232 2.97 -2.05 4.50
C ASP A 232 2.71 -3.28 3.62
N TYR A 233 2.71 -3.12 2.29
CA TYR A 233 2.56 -4.25 1.36
C TYR A 233 3.70 -5.26 1.48
N ALA A 234 4.95 -4.81 1.59
CA ALA A 234 6.09 -5.70 1.81
C ALA A 234 5.96 -6.49 3.12
N THR A 235 5.39 -5.87 4.15
CA THR A 235 5.12 -6.53 5.43
C THR A 235 4.01 -7.57 5.30
N ILE A 236 2.91 -7.22 4.61
CA ILE A 236 1.76 -8.10 4.37
C ILE A 236 2.15 -9.30 3.49
N GLN A 237 3.08 -9.14 2.54
CA GLN A 237 3.56 -10.23 1.69
C GLN A 237 4.27 -11.35 2.48
N GLN A 238 4.74 -11.06 3.70
CA GLN A 238 5.31 -12.08 4.59
C GLN A 238 4.26 -13.01 5.20
N LEU A 239 2.98 -12.63 5.16
CA LEU A 239 1.89 -13.51 5.59
C LEU A 239 1.80 -14.71 4.62
N PRO A 240 1.66 -15.94 5.15
CA PRO A 240 1.51 -17.11 4.30
C PRO A 240 0.21 -17.00 3.50
N MET A 241 0.26 -17.33 2.22
CA MET A 241 -0.90 -17.37 1.34
C MET A 241 -0.95 -18.73 0.67
N VAL A 242 -2.16 -19.24 0.44
CA VAL A 242 -2.33 -20.33 -0.51
C VAL A 242 -2.48 -19.72 -1.90
N ALA A 243 -1.61 -20.11 -2.84
CA ALA A 243 -1.68 -19.60 -4.20
C ALA A 243 -3.03 -19.98 -4.83
N SER A 244 -3.81 -18.99 -5.26
CA SER A 244 -5.19 -19.17 -5.74
C SER A 244 -5.23 -20.17 -6.91
N ALA A 245 -5.70 -21.39 -6.62
CA ALA A 245 -6.00 -22.40 -7.64
C ALA A 245 -7.42 -22.22 -8.22
N ALA A 246 -8.22 -21.31 -7.64
CA ALA A 246 -9.62 -21.15 -8.02
C ALA A 246 -9.78 -20.72 -9.50
N SER A 247 -8.92 -19.82 -9.99
CA SER A 247 -8.94 -19.34 -11.39
C SER A 247 -8.43 -20.37 -12.40
N SER A 248 -7.62 -21.34 -11.98
CA SER A 248 -7.20 -22.45 -12.84
C SER A 248 -8.19 -23.61 -12.81
N VAL A 249 -8.97 -23.77 -11.72
CA VAL A 249 -9.90 -24.89 -11.54
C VAL A 249 -11.32 -24.58 -12.02
N HIS A 250 -11.86 -23.39 -11.70
CA HIS A 250 -13.26 -23.02 -11.91
C HIS A 250 -13.42 -21.90 -12.95
N ASN A 251 -14.42 -22.06 -13.82
CA ASN A 251 -14.85 -21.03 -14.77
C ASN A 251 -16.11 -20.33 -14.25
N THR A 252 -16.43 -19.16 -14.80
CA THR A 252 -17.72 -18.51 -14.63
C THR A 252 -18.85 -19.24 -15.35
N CYS A 253 -20.08 -18.89 -15.00
CA CYS A 253 -21.28 -19.39 -15.65
C CYS A 253 -21.25 -19.03 -17.13
N LEU A 254 -21.72 -19.96 -17.96
CA LEU A 254 -21.90 -19.69 -19.38
C LEU A 254 -22.84 -18.50 -19.55
N LYS A 255 -22.46 -17.54 -20.41
CA LYS A 255 -23.29 -16.36 -20.67
C LYS A 255 -24.70 -16.79 -21.09
N GLY A 256 -25.71 -16.22 -20.42
CA GLY A 256 -27.10 -16.60 -20.64
C GLY A 256 -27.65 -17.61 -19.62
N THR A 257 -26.78 -18.25 -18.81
CA THR A 257 -27.21 -19.25 -17.82
C THR A 257 -27.16 -18.71 -16.39
N ARG A 258 -27.89 -19.36 -15.47
CA ARG A 258 -27.92 -19.10 -14.02
C ARG A 258 -28.34 -17.67 -13.64
N GLN A 259 -28.99 -16.95 -14.55
CA GLN A 259 -29.32 -15.54 -14.35
C GLN A 259 -30.20 -15.32 -13.12
N ALA A 260 -31.28 -16.09 -12.96
CA ALA A 260 -32.19 -15.94 -11.82
C ALA A 260 -31.48 -16.17 -10.46
N VAL A 261 -30.53 -17.11 -10.40
CA VAL A 261 -29.75 -17.38 -9.20
C VAL A 261 -28.78 -16.24 -8.92
N LEU A 262 -28.03 -15.82 -9.94
CA LEU A 262 -27.09 -14.72 -9.84
C LEU A 262 -27.79 -13.42 -9.44
N GLU A 263 -28.97 -13.12 -10.01
CA GLU A 263 -29.80 -11.99 -9.62
C GLU A 263 -30.24 -12.06 -8.17
N THR A 264 -30.57 -13.24 -7.66
CA THR A 264 -30.90 -13.41 -6.24
C THR A 264 -29.71 -13.08 -5.35
N ILE A 265 -28.51 -13.50 -5.74
CA ILE A 265 -27.25 -13.21 -5.04
C ILE A 265 -26.93 -11.70 -5.14
N TRP A 266 -27.08 -11.08 -6.30
CA TRP A 266 -26.83 -9.64 -6.49
C TRP A 266 -27.81 -8.78 -5.70
N ARG A 267 -29.10 -9.11 -5.71
CA ARG A 267 -30.11 -8.41 -4.88
C ARG A 267 -29.78 -8.52 -3.40
N TRP A 268 -29.36 -9.70 -2.94
CA TRP A 268 -28.88 -9.87 -1.58
C TRP A 268 -27.69 -8.96 -1.30
N ALA A 269 -26.65 -8.99 -2.14
CA ALA A 269 -25.41 -8.24 -1.97
C ALA A 269 -25.61 -6.71 -2.02
N ALA A 270 -26.59 -6.22 -2.78
CA ALA A 270 -26.92 -4.80 -2.87
C ALA A 270 -27.77 -4.29 -1.68
N ASN A 271 -28.57 -5.15 -1.04
CA ASN A 271 -29.49 -4.75 0.02
C ASN A 271 -28.78 -4.54 1.37
N LYS A 272 -28.16 -3.36 1.58
CA LYS A 272 -27.39 -3.04 2.80
C LYS A 272 -28.19 -3.07 4.11
N GLU A 273 -29.51 -2.85 4.04
CA GLU A 273 -30.40 -2.83 5.21
C GLU A 273 -30.84 -4.23 5.66
N SER A 274 -30.58 -5.25 4.85
CA SER A 274 -30.92 -6.64 5.17
C SER A 274 -30.20 -7.09 6.44
N PRO A 275 -30.93 -7.65 7.44
CA PRO A 275 -30.33 -8.23 8.64
C PRO A 275 -29.62 -9.57 8.37
N LYS A 276 -29.46 -9.95 7.09
CA LYS A 276 -28.89 -11.22 6.64
C LYS A 276 -27.53 -11.00 5.95
N PRO A 277 -26.44 -10.75 6.68
CA PRO A 277 -25.10 -10.53 6.13
C PRO A 277 -24.44 -11.79 5.56
N ILE A 278 -25.03 -12.98 5.74
CA ILE A 278 -24.54 -14.24 5.16
C ILE A 278 -25.51 -14.71 4.07
N PHE A 279 -25.01 -15.02 2.88
CA PHE A 279 -25.74 -15.77 1.86
C PHE A 279 -25.17 -17.17 1.75
N TRP A 280 -26.01 -18.18 1.95
CA TRP A 280 -25.62 -19.57 1.89
C TRP A 280 -26.30 -20.29 0.73
N LEU A 281 -25.50 -20.62 -0.27
CA LEU A 281 -25.91 -21.48 -1.38
C LEU A 281 -25.58 -22.94 -1.04
N CYS A 282 -26.59 -23.68 -0.62
CA CYS A 282 -26.48 -25.09 -0.23
C CYS A 282 -27.08 -25.97 -1.32
N ASP A 283 -26.29 -26.84 -1.94
CA ASP A 283 -26.75 -27.63 -3.08
C ASP A 283 -25.90 -28.89 -3.25
N ILE A 284 -26.35 -29.88 -4.00
CA ILE A 284 -25.63 -31.14 -4.21
C ILE A 284 -24.31 -30.95 -4.98
N ALA A 285 -23.48 -31.98 -4.95
CA ALA A 285 -22.24 -32.01 -5.73
C ALA A 285 -22.53 -31.90 -7.23
N GLY A 286 -21.77 -31.09 -7.95
CA GLY A 286 -21.88 -31.01 -9.41
C GLY A 286 -23.04 -30.19 -9.96
N SER A 287 -23.80 -29.51 -9.10
CA SER A 287 -24.84 -28.58 -9.53
C SER A 287 -24.31 -27.23 -10.05
N GLY A 288 -23.04 -26.90 -9.78
CA GLY A 288 -22.37 -25.72 -10.31
C GLY A 288 -22.19 -24.56 -9.31
N LYS A 289 -22.25 -24.82 -8.00
CA LYS A 289 -22.03 -23.82 -6.93
C LYS A 289 -20.75 -23.00 -7.13
N SER A 290 -19.61 -23.64 -7.32
CA SER A 290 -18.31 -22.97 -7.51
C SER A 290 -18.27 -22.11 -8.78
N THR A 291 -19.01 -22.49 -9.83
CA THR A 291 -19.16 -21.70 -11.07
C THR A 291 -20.00 -20.44 -10.85
N VAL A 292 -21.07 -20.55 -10.04
CA VAL A 292 -21.85 -19.39 -9.58
C VAL A 292 -21.00 -18.48 -8.69
N ALA A 293 -20.23 -19.04 -7.75
CA ALA A 293 -19.29 -18.31 -6.91
C ALA A 293 -18.24 -17.55 -7.73
N MET A 294 -17.64 -18.18 -8.73
CA MET A 294 -16.68 -17.53 -9.61
C MET A 294 -17.30 -16.35 -10.38
N SER A 295 -18.54 -16.50 -10.84
CA SER A 295 -19.26 -15.41 -11.54
C SER A 295 -19.53 -14.23 -10.62
N ALA A 296 -19.89 -14.49 -9.35
CA ALA A 296 -20.07 -13.47 -8.35
C ALA A 296 -18.75 -12.76 -8.01
N VAL A 297 -17.65 -13.51 -7.88
CA VAL A 297 -16.30 -12.98 -7.66
C VAL A 297 -15.89 -12.02 -8.79
N GLU A 298 -16.04 -12.41 -10.06
CA GLU A 298 -15.70 -11.54 -11.19
C GLU A 298 -16.52 -10.24 -11.20
N ALA A 299 -17.81 -10.33 -10.88
CA ALA A 299 -18.69 -9.16 -10.78
C ALA A 299 -18.24 -8.22 -9.65
N TRP A 300 -18.06 -8.72 -8.43
CA TRP A 300 -17.68 -7.89 -7.27
C TRP A 300 -16.24 -7.38 -7.34
N LYS A 301 -15.35 -8.10 -8.02
CA LYS A 301 -14.02 -7.59 -8.35
C LYS A 301 -14.10 -6.37 -9.29
N LYS A 302 -14.99 -6.40 -10.28
CA LYS A 302 -15.22 -5.28 -11.19
C LYS A 302 -15.90 -4.09 -10.51
N GLU A 303 -16.81 -4.36 -9.58
CA GLU A 303 -17.50 -3.33 -8.79
C GLU A 303 -16.64 -2.71 -7.68
N GLY A 304 -15.52 -3.35 -7.32
CA GLY A 304 -14.64 -2.90 -6.23
C GLY A 304 -15.21 -3.17 -4.83
N THR A 305 -16.09 -4.17 -4.69
CA THR A 305 -16.74 -4.57 -3.43
C THR A 305 -16.21 -5.91 -2.89
N LEU A 306 -15.46 -6.67 -3.70
CA LEU A 306 -14.81 -7.91 -3.26
C LEU A 306 -13.73 -7.60 -2.22
N GLY A 307 -13.73 -8.32 -1.10
CA GLY A 307 -12.69 -8.25 -0.07
C GLY A 307 -11.72 -9.42 -0.08
N GLY A 308 -12.13 -10.56 -0.62
CA GLY A 308 -11.28 -11.74 -0.65
C GLY A 308 -12.06 -13.01 -0.94
N THR A 309 -11.31 -14.04 -1.29
CA THR A 309 -11.81 -15.33 -1.76
C THR A 309 -11.05 -16.47 -1.10
N PHE A 310 -11.77 -17.53 -0.77
CA PHE A 310 -11.16 -18.78 -0.34
C PHE A 310 -11.97 -19.97 -0.88
N PHE A 311 -11.36 -20.79 -1.72
CA PHE A 311 -12.01 -21.92 -2.37
C PHE A 311 -11.46 -23.19 -1.75
N PHE A 312 -12.25 -23.82 -0.87
CA PHE A 312 -11.83 -25.06 -0.26
C PHE A 312 -11.76 -26.18 -1.30
N SER A 313 -10.77 -27.06 -1.16
CA SER A 313 -10.62 -28.22 -2.01
C SER A 313 -10.04 -29.40 -1.24
N MET A 314 -10.72 -30.55 -1.28
CA MET A 314 -10.20 -31.77 -0.65
C MET A 314 -8.90 -32.28 -1.30
N ALA A 315 -8.67 -31.92 -2.58
CA ALA A 315 -7.59 -32.41 -3.42
C ALA A 315 -6.23 -31.76 -3.09
N ILE A 316 -6.22 -30.59 -2.45
CA ILE A 316 -5.00 -29.87 -2.13
C ILE A 316 -4.96 -29.64 -0.62
N SER A 317 -3.93 -30.15 0.06
CA SER A 317 -3.88 -30.11 1.52
C SER A 317 -4.04 -28.71 2.11
N GLU A 318 -3.40 -27.71 1.50
CA GLU A 318 -3.46 -26.31 1.95
C GLU A 318 -4.85 -25.66 1.79
N TRP A 319 -5.65 -26.11 0.81
CA TRP A 319 -7.02 -25.67 0.59
C TRP A 319 -8.05 -26.52 1.35
N SER A 320 -7.62 -27.53 2.13
CA SER A 320 -8.50 -28.46 2.82
C SER A 320 -8.61 -28.23 4.33
N ASN A 321 -8.02 -27.14 4.84
CA ASN A 321 -8.00 -26.75 6.25
C ASN A 321 -8.02 -25.21 6.39
N THR A 322 -8.08 -24.72 7.63
CA THR A 322 -8.18 -23.28 7.94
C THR A 322 -6.86 -22.61 8.30
N ASP A 323 -5.74 -23.34 8.30
CA ASP A 323 -4.45 -22.89 8.86
C ASP A 323 -3.90 -21.63 8.17
N LYS A 324 -4.16 -21.48 6.87
CA LYS A 324 -3.76 -20.32 6.06
C LYS A 324 -4.94 -19.44 5.64
N PHE A 325 -6.14 -19.69 6.17
CA PHE A 325 -7.36 -18.98 5.75
C PHE A 325 -7.27 -17.48 6.07
N SER A 326 -7.01 -17.14 7.35
CA SER A 326 -7.03 -15.74 7.80
C SER A 326 -5.92 -14.92 7.14
N SER A 327 -4.73 -15.49 6.98
CA SER A 327 -3.60 -14.84 6.31
C SER A 327 -3.83 -14.66 4.81
N THR A 328 -4.48 -15.62 4.14
CA THR A 328 -4.86 -15.51 2.72
C THR A 328 -5.90 -14.41 2.52
N ILE A 329 -6.98 -14.41 3.31
CA ILE A 329 -8.01 -13.37 3.23
C ILE A 329 -7.43 -12.00 3.57
N ALA A 330 -6.56 -11.86 4.57
CA ALA A 330 -5.94 -10.58 4.90
C ALA A 330 -5.08 -10.02 3.76
N ARG A 331 -4.33 -10.89 3.06
CA ARG A 331 -3.56 -10.50 1.88
C ARG A 331 -4.46 -10.04 0.73
N GLU A 332 -5.53 -10.79 0.43
CA GLU A 332 -6.49 -10.39 -0.60
C GLU A 332 -7.26 -9.11 -0.21
N LEU A 333 -7.55 -8.93 1.08
CA LEU A 333 -8.23 -7.75 1.61
C LEU A 333 -7.39 -6.50 1.44
N ALA A 334 -6.08 -6.57 1.73
CA ALA A 334 -5.17 -5.47 1.45
C ALA A 334 -5.07 -5.17 -0.05
N GLN A 335 -5.14 -6.19 -0.90
CA GLN A 335 -5.07 -6.03 -2.36
C GLN A 335 -6.34 -5.40 -2.95
N TYR A 336 -7.52 -5.86 -2.54
CA TYR A 336 -8.80 -5.40 -3.09
C TYR A 336 -9.33 -4.14 -2.38
N VAL A 337 -8.93 -3.92 -1.12
CA VAL A 337 -9.30 -2.75 -0.32
C VAL A 337 -8.02 -2.08 0.24
N PRO A 338 -7.24 -1.36 -0.59
CA PRO A 338 -5.93 -0.80 -0.22
C PRO A 338 -5.90 0.03 1.06
N ASN A 339 -7.00 0.71 1.40
CA ASN A 339 -7.12 1.51 2.63
C ASN A 339 -6.96 0.67 3.91
N LEU A 340 -7.12 -0.65 3.83
CA LEU A 340 -6.97 -1.57 4.96
C LEU A 340 -5.54 -2.05 5.17
N ALA A 341 -4.65 -1.88 4.18
CA ALA A 341 -3.27 -2.36 4.26
C ALA A 341 -2.51 -1.86 5.51
N PRO A 342 -2.57 -0.56 5.89
CA PRO A 342 -1.83 -0.09 7.07
C PRO A 342 -2.27 -0.76 8.38
N TYR A 343 -3.55 -1.10 8.50
CA TYR A 343 -4.11 -1.75 9.68
C TYR A 343 -3.69 -3.21 9.78
N ILE A 344 -3.72 -3.92 8.64
CA ILE A 344 -3.28 -5.32 8.55
C ILE A 344 -1.77 -5.43 8.79
N ALA A 345 -0.97 -4.56 8.16
CA ALA A 345 0.47 -4.52 8.35
C ALA A 345 0.83 -4.25 9.81
N LYS A 346 0.17 -3.28 10.45
CA LYS A 346 0.37 -2.96 11.87
C LYS A 346 -0.02 -4.10 12.80
N ALA A 347 -1.10 -4.83 12.53
CA ALA A 347 -1.49 -6.01 13.30
C ALA A 347 -0.41 -7.10 13.23
N TRP A 348 0.10 -7.37 12.02
CA TRP A 348 1.18 -8.34 11.80
C TRP A 348 2.51 -7.93 12.45
N GLN A 349 2.91 -6.66 12.32
CA GLN A 349 4.15 -6.13 12.91
C GLN A 349 4.15 -6.18 14.44
N ARG A 350 3.00 -5.88 15.06
CA ARG A 350 2.85 -5.89 16.53
C ARG A 350 2.90 -7.30 17.11
N ASN A 351 2.33 -8.27 16.41
CA ASN A 351 2.29 -9.65 16.86
C ASN A 351 2.61 -10.65 15.73
N PRO A 352 3.89 -10.85 15.37
CA PRO A 352 4.26 -11.86 14.37
C PRO A 352 3.94 -13.30 14.80
N ALA A 353 3.65 -13.55 16.08
CA ALA A 353 3.24 -14.85 16.59
C ALA A 353 1.74 -15.14 16.37
N ILE A 354 0.97 -14.20 15.82
CA ILE A 354 -0.47 -14.34 15.58
C ILE A 354 -0.85 -15.61 14.81
N LEU A 355 -0.02 -16.08 13.88
CA LEU A 355 -0.26 -17.31 13.12
C LEU A 355 -0.24 -18.59 13.98
N ARG A 356 0.19 -18.49 15.24
CA ARG A 356 0.15 -19.57 16.24
C ARG A 356 -1.02 -19.43 17.22
N SER A 357 -1.77 -18.33 17.14
CA SER A 357 -2.98 -18.09 17.94
C SER A 357 -4.16 -18.92 17.43
N SER A 358 -5.27 -18.93 18.16
CA SER A 358 -6.52 -19.55 17.71
C SER A 358 -7.01 -18.95 16.39
N PHE A 359 -7.82 -19.72 15.65
CA PHE A 359 -8.38 -19.26 14.39
C PHE A 359 -9.20 -17.97 14.55
N GLU A 360 -10.03 -17.92 15.60
CA GLU A 360 -10.82 -16.75 15.97
C GLU A 360 -9.96 -15.49 16.16
N GLU A 361 -8.85 -15.60 16.90
CA GLU A 361 -7.96 -14.48 17.17
C GLU A 361 -7.20 -14.02 15.91
N GLN A 362 -6.81 -14.96 15.05
CA GLN A 362 -6.24 -14.65 13.74
C GLN A 362 -7.24 -13.90 12.86
N PHE A 363 -8.49 -14.37 12.79
CA PHE A 363 -9.54 -13.73 12.00
C PHE A 363 -9.85 -12.32 12.54
N ARG A 364 -10.00 -12.19 13.86
CA ARG A 364 -10.32 -10.94 14.54
C ARG A 364 -9.27 -9.86 14.23
N MET A 365 -7.99 -10.14 14.48
CA MET A 365 -6.92 -9.14 14.31
C MET A 365 -6.55 -8.86 12.85
N LEU A 366 -6.61 -9.87 11.95
CA LEU A 366 -6.20 -9.69 10.55
C LEU A 366 -7.33 -9.26 9.62
N ILE A 367 -8.60 -9.44 10.01
CA ILE A 367 -9.77 -9.22 9.15
C ILE A 367 -10.78 -8.31 9.85
N SER A 368 -11.37 -8.73 10.98
CA SER A 368 -12.46 -7.99 11.62
C SER A 368 -12.05 -6.59 12.10
N GLU A 369 -10.93 -6.46 12.81
CA GLU A 369 -10.41 -5.17 13.31
C GLU A 369 -10.05 -4.21 12.16
N PRO A 370 -9.31 -4.64 11.12
CA PRO A 370 -9.11 -3.81 9.94
C PRO A 370 -10.42 -3.33 9.31
N LEU A 371 -11.42 -4.21 9.16
CA LEU A 371 -12.71 -3.86 8.54
C LEU A 371 -13.50 -2.78 9.29
N GLN A 372 -13.23 -2.53 10.57
CA GLN A 372 -13.84 -1.41 11.30
C GLN A 372 -13.47 -0.04 10.72
N HIS A 373 -12.35 0.04 9.99
CA HIS A 373 -11.88 1.27 9.34
C HIS A 373 -12.44 1.45 7.93
N GLN A 374 -13.25 0.49 7.46
CA GLN A 374 -13.87 0.53 6.15
C GLN A 374 -15.33 0.95 6.26
N GLN A 375 -15.72 1.96 5.49
CA GLN A 375 -17.10 2.50 5.47
C GLN A 375 -17.99 1.84 4.42
N ASN A 376 -17.40 1.29 3.36
CA ASN A 376 -18.14 0.62 2.29
C ASN A 376 -18.28 -0.88 2.56
N PRO A 377 -19.38 -1.53 2.14
CA PRO A 377 -19.51 -2.97 2.27
C PRO A 377 -18.39 -3.72 1.56
N VAL A 378 -17.91 -4.78 2.20
CA VAL A 378 -16.90 -5.69 1.71
C VAL A 378 -17.50 -7.09 1.68
N ILE A 379 -17.32 -7.79 0.55
CA ILE A 379 -17.86 -9.13 0.34
C ILE A 379 -16.71 -10.15 0.36
N LEU A 380 -16.78 -11.11 1.28
CA LEU A 380 -15.93 -12.31 1.26
C LEU A 380 -16.66 -13.46 0.57
N VAL A 381 -15.96 -14.19 -0.29
CA VAL A 381 -16.50 -15.37 -0.97
C VAL A 381 -15.77 -16.62 -0.50
N ILE A 382 -16.51 -17.55 0.09
CA ILE A 382 -15.97 -18.79 0.66
C ILE A 382 -16.67 -19.96 -0.01
N ASP A 383 -16.00 -20.58 -0.96
CA ASP A 383 -16.55 -21.68 -1.75
C ASP A 383 -16.24 -23.03 -1.10
N ALA A 384 -17.21 -23.95 -1.18
CA ALA A 384 -17.11 -25.36 -0.82
C ALA A 384 -16.64 -25.59 0.62
N ILE A 385 -17.18 -24.86 1.61
CA ILE A 385 -16.77 -24.99 3.02
C ILE A 385 -16.89 -26.42 3.57
N ASP A 386 -17.73 -27.27 2.96
CA ASP A 386 -17.82 -28.70 3.28
C ASP A 386 -16.55 -29.49 2.94
N GLU A 387 -15.70 -29.00 2.03
CA GLU A 387 -14.43 -29.63 1.65
C GLU A 387 -13.27 -29.37 2.63
N CYS A 388 -13.49 -28.56 3.67
CA CYS A 388 -12.59 -28.50 4.82
C CYS A 388 -12.68 -29.82 5.61
N LYS A 389 -11.58 -30.59 5.66
CA LYS A 389 -11.57 -31.99 6.12
C LYS A 389 -11.98 -32.15 7.59
N SER A 390 -11.59 -31.20 8.44
CA SER A 390 -11.84 -31.28 9.87
C SER A 390 -13.22 -30.71 10.21
N GLY A 391 -14.11 -31.56 10.71
CA GLY A 391 -15.41 -31.12 11.25
C GLY A 391 -15.27 -30.06 12.34
N ARG A 392 -14.21 -30.14 13.17
CA ARG A 392 -13.91 -29.11 14.18
C ARG A 392 -13.55 -27.76 13.54
N GLN A 393 -12.65 -27.76 12.56
CA GLN A 393 -12.25 -26.53 11.87
C GLN A 393 -13.41 -25.91 11.08
N ARG A 394 -14.27 -26.73 10.45
CA ARG A 394 -15.50 -26.26 9.80
C ARG A 394 -16.43 -25.57 10.78
N LYS A 395 -16.65 -26.18 11.94
CA LYS A 395 -17.47 -25.60 13.00
C LYS A 395 -16.92 -24.24 13.45
N GLU A 396 -15.64 -24.21 13.82
CA GLU A 396 -14.93 -23.01 14.27
C GLU A 396 -14.97 -21.90 13.22
N LEU A 397 -14.73 -22.23 11.95
CA LEU A 397 -14.83 -21.30 10.82
C LEU A 397 -16.22 -20.66 10.74
N VAL A 398 -17.29 -21.46 10.68
CA VAL A 398 -18.65 -20.95 10.55
C VAL A 398 -19.07 -20.11 11.77
N GLU A 399 -18.68 -20.51 12.97
CA GLU A 399 -18.93 -19.76 14.21
C GLU A 399 -18.24 -18.39 14.17
N THR A 400 -16.94 -18.35 13.82
CA THR A 400 -16.18 -17.09 13.70
C THR A 400 -16.72 -16.17 12.61
N LEU A 401 -17.06 -16.69 11.42
CA LEU A 401 -17.67 -15.88 10.35
C LEU A 401 -19.01 -15.29 10.79
N SER A 402 -19.83 -16.08 11.49
CA SER A 402 -21.13 -15.65 12.01
C SER A 402 -20.96 -14.51 13.03
N ALA A 403 -20.05 -14.67 14.00
CA ALA A 403 -19.74 -13.63 14.98
C ALA A 403 -19.23 -12.35 14.32
N ALA A 404 -18.28 -12.45 13.37
CA ALA A 404 -17.72 -11.29 12.68
C ALA A 404 -18.77 -10.47 11.91
N THR A 405 -19.76 -11.13 11.31
CA THR A 405 -20.86 -10.42 10.61
C THR A 405 -21.85 -9.72 11.56
N GLN A 406 -21.88 -10.10 12.84
CA GLN A 406 -22.66 -9.40 13.85
C GLN A 406 -21.92 -8.19 14.43
N GLU A 407 -20.59 -8.23 14.44
CA GLU A 407 -19.74 -7.13 14.90
C GLU A 407 -19.53 -6.04 13.84
N SER A 408 -19.66 -6.37 12.55
CA SER A 408 -19.42 -5.44 11.45
C SER A 408 -20.58 -5.41 10.45
N ASN A 409 -21.27 -4.27 10.39
CA ASN A 409 -22.33 -4.02 9.40
C ASN A 409 -21.81 -3.92 7.96
N ASN A 410 -20.49 -3.76 7.78
CA ASN A 410 -19.86 -3.61 6.48
C ASN A 410 -19.32 -4.94 5.94
N LEU A 411 -19.40 -6.04 6.70
CA LEU A 411 -18.96 -7.35 6.26
C LEU A 411 -20.14 -8.18 5.73
N ARG A 412 -19.99 -8.67 4.51
CA ARG A 412 -20.92 -9.63 3.89
C ARG A 412 -20.16 -10.86 3.46
N ILE A 413 -20.80 -12.02 3.59
CA ILE A 413 -20.15 -13.29 3.30
C ILE A 413 -21.05 -14.13 2.40
N PHE A 414 -20.55 -14.45 1.21
CA PHE A 414 -21.16 -15.45 0.35
C PHE A 414 -20.47 -16.79 0.57
N ILE A 415 -21.22 -17.78 1.04
CA ILE A 415 -20.74 -19.13 1.27
C ILE A 415 -21.45 -20.13 0.36
N THR A 416 -20.70 -21.13 -0.10
CA THR A 416 -21.29 -22.31 -0.77
C THR A 416 -20.95 -23.58 -0.01
N SER A 417 -21.88 -24.53 0.01
CA SER A 417 -21.59 -25.86 0.53
C SER A 417 -22.52 -26.93 -0.04
N ARG A 418 -22.18 -28.19 0.19
CA ARG A 418 -23.16 -29.29 0.21
C ARG A 418 -23.93 -29.30 1.55
N PRO A 419 -25.07 -30.00 1.65
CA PRO A 419 -25.67 -30.29 2.94
C PRO A 419 -24.64 -30.99 3.85
N ASP A 420 -24.29 -30.34 4.95
CA ASP A 420 -23.33 -30.84 5.92
C ASP A 420 -23.87 -30.63 7.34
N PRO A 421 -23.95 -31.67 8.18
CA PRO A 421 -24.54 -31.56 9.51
C PRO A 421 -23.85 -30.55 10.43
N VAL A 422 -22.53 -30.35 10.27
CA VAL A 422 -21.77 -29.42 11.11
C VAL A 422 -22.14 -27.98 10.75
N ILE A 423 -22.15 -27.67 9.45
CA ILE A 423 -22.52 -26.33 8.94
C ILE A 423 -23.99 -26.03 9.28
N GLU A 424 -24.88 -27.00 9.07
CA GLU A 424 -26.30 -26.85 9.39
C GLU A 424 -26.54 -26.58 10.87
N LYS A 425 -25.88 -27.32 11.77
CA LYS A 425 -26.03 -27.15 13.20
C LYS A 425 -25.69 -25.72 13.67
N VAL A 426 -24.69 -25.09 13.05
CA VAL A 426 -24.28 -23.73 13.40
C VAL A 426 -25.16 -22.68 12.71
N LEU A 427 -25.39 -22.80 11.40
CA LEU A 427 -26.08 -21.75 10.65
C LEU A 427 -27.59 -21.80 10.80
N GLN A 428 -28.23 -22.98 10.85
CA GLN A 428 -29.69 -23.12 10.83
C GLN A 428 -30.41 -22.29 11.91
N PRO A 429 -29.95 -22.26 13.17
CA PRO A 429 -30.58 -21.44 14.20
C PRO A 429 -30.46 -19.93 14.00
N LEU A 430 -29.50 -19.46 13.19
CA LEU A 430 -29.19 -18.04 13.06
C LEU A 430 -30.10 -17.33 12.05
N SER A 431 -30.69 -16.21 12.44
CA SER A 431 -31.51 -15.35 11.56
C SER A 431 -30.68 -14.45 10.62
N ILE A 432 -29.35 -14.49 10.73
CA ILE A 432 -28.40 -13.63 9.98
C ILE A 432 -28.08 -14.17 8.57
N LYS A 433 -28.79 -15.20 8.11
CA LYS A 433 -28.53 -15.84 6.81
C LYS A 433 -29.71 -15.78 5.86
N ALA A 434 -29.43 -15.57 4.59
CA ALA A 434 -30.28 -15.97 3.49
C ALA A 434 -29.81 -17.34 2.99
N LYS A 435 -30.68 -18.35 3.00
CA LYS A 435 -30.36 -19.70 2.52
C LYS A 435 -31.05 -19.93 1.19
N LEU A 436 -30.30 -20.39 0.20
CA LEU A 436 -30.82 -20.90 -1.06
C LEU A 436 -30.44 -22.38 -1.13
N THR A 437 -31.44 -23.27 -1.15
CA THR A 437 -31.25 -24.72 -1.07
C THR A 437 -31.82 -25.41 -2.30
N ASP A 438 -31.09 -26.40 -2.82
CA ASP A 438 -31.49 -27.26 -3.94
C ASP A 438 -31.85 -26.52 -5.25
N ARG A 439 -31.47 -25.24 -5.33
CA ARG A 439 -31.87 -24.32 -6.41
C ARG A 439 -31.18 -24.59 -7.73
N LEU A 440 -30.01 -25.21 -7.71
CA LEU A 440 -29.16 -25.44 -8.88
C LEU A 440 -29.38 -26.80 -9.54
N HIS A 441 -30.07 -27.74 -8.88
CA HIS A 441 -30.29 -29.08 -9.43
C HIS A 441 -31.75 -29.53 -9.43
N ASP A 442 -32.61 -28.96 -8.59
CA ASP A 442 -34.02 -29.35 -8.58
C ASP A 442 -34.66 -29.04 -9.95
N THR A 443 -35.38 -30.04 -10.46
CA THR A 443 -36.10 -30.00 -11.73
C THR A 443 -37.40 -29.21 -11.65
N SER A 444 -37.90 -28.93 -10.44
CA SER A 444 -39.04 -28.03 -10.22
C SER A 444 -38.75 -26.60 -10.70
N HIS A 445 -37.48 -26.21 -10.74
CA HIS A 445 -37.00 -24.94 -11.27
C HIS A 445 -36.81 -25.00 -12.79
N ARG A 446 -37.81 -24.51 -13.54
CA ARG A 446 -37.79 -24.52 -15.01
C ARG A 446 -36.57 -23.82 -15.61
N ASP A 447 -36.13 -22.71 -15.02
CA ASP A 447 -34.96 -21.97 -15.46
C ASP A 447 -33.66 -22.78 -15.35
N ASN A 448 -33.55 -23.72 -14.39
CA ASN A 448 -32.42 -24.64 -14.32
C ASN A 448 -32.38 -25.59 -15.54
N ILE A 449 -33.53 -26.09 -15.96
CA ILE A 449 -33.64 -26.94 -17.15
C ILE A 449 -33.33 -26.14 -18.42
N GLU A 450 -33.79 -24.89 -18.49
CA GLU A 450 -33.48 -23.96 -19.59
C GLU A 450 -31.98 -23.58 -19.63
N ASP A 451 -31.34 -23.42 -18.48
CA ASP A 451 -29.89 -23.19 -18.38
C ASP A 451 -29.11 -24.38 -18.94
N ILE A 452 -29.48 -25.60 -18.56
CA ILE A 452 -28.88 -26.84 -19.08
C ILE A 452 -29.14 -26.96 -20.58
N ALA A 453 -30.37 -26.66 -21.04
CA ALA A 453 -30.70 -26.65 -22.46
C ALA A 453 -29.83 -25.66 -23.24
N THR A 454 -29.67 -24.44 -22.73
CA THR A 454 -28.82 -23.41 -23.32
C THR A 454 -27.38 -23.92 -23.44
N TYR A 455 -26.84 -24.50 -22.37
CA TYR A 455 -25.50 -25.09 -22.37
C TYR A 455 -25.34 -26.23 -23.39
N VAL A 456 -26.27 -27.18 -23.41
CA VAL A 456 -26.25 -28.33 -24.35
C VAL A 456 -26.41 -27.86 -25.79
N HIS A 457 -27.29 -26.89 -26.04
CA HIS A 457 -27.53 -26.34 -27.38
C HIS A 457 -26.31 -25.61 -27.94
N GLN A 458 -25.64 -24.80 -27.11
CA GLN A 458 -24.40 -24.13 -27.51
C GLN A 458 -23.25 -25.12 -27.67
N SER A 459 -23.12 -26.11 -26.77
CA SER A 459 -21.99 -27.05 -26.78
C SER A 459 -22.06 -28.11 -27.87
N LEU A 460 -23.27 -28.44 -28.36
CA LEU A 460 -23.49 -29.52 -29.34
C LEU A 460 -24.20 -29.03 -30.61
N GLY A 461 -24.22 -27.71 -30.84
CA GLY A 461 -24.71 -27.11 -32.07
C GLY A 461 -23.89 -27.58 -33.27
N GLY A 462 -24.53 -28.28 -34.21
CA GLY A 462 -23.85 -28.86 -35.37
C GLY A 462 -23.35 -30.29 -35.18
N ILE A 463 -23.35 -30.82 -33.94
CA ILE A 463 -22.95 -32.20 -33.66
C ILE A 463 -24.18 -33.10 -33.59
N LEU A 464 -25.23 -32.68 -32.87
CA LEU A 464 -26.46 -33.44 -32.71
C LEU A 464 -27.69 -32.63 -33.14
N SER A 465 -28.71 -33.34 -33.62
CA SER A 465 -30.02 -32.75 -33.92
C SER A 465 -30.65 -32.08 -32.69
N SER A 466 -31.57 -31.14 -32.91
CA SER A 466 -32.33 -30.49 -31.82
C SER A 466 -33.04 -31.49 -30.92
N ASP A 467 -33.63 -32.55 -31.48
CA ASP A 467 -34.33 -33.58 -30.73
C ASP A 467 -33.41 -34.41 -29.84
N LYS A 468 -32.23 -34.79 -30.36
CA LYS A 468 -31.22 -35.51 -29.58
C LYS A 468 -30.70 -34.65 -28.44
N ARG A 469 -30.42 -33.37 -28.69
CA ARG A 469 -30.02 -32.41 -27.64
C ARG A 469 -31.09 -32.28 -26.55
N ARG A 470 -32.37 -32.16 -26.92
CA ARG A 470 -33.49 -32.11 -25.96
C ARG A 470 -33.57 -33.37 -25.09
N ARG A 471 -33.34 -34.56 -25.67
CA ARG A 471 -33.30 -35.81 -24.90
C ARG A 471 -32.13 -35.85 -23.91
N LEU A 472 -30.95 -35.31 -24.26
CA LEU A 472 -29.84 -35.18 -23.32
C LEU A 472 -30.16 -34.23 -22.16
N VAL A 473 -30.85 -33.12 -22.41
CA VAL A 473 -31.31 -32.20 -21.36
C VAL A 473 -32.21 -32.93 -20.37
N ASN A 474 -33.19 -33.68 -20.87
CA ASN A 474 -34.07 -34.49 -20.03
C ASN A 474 -33.29 -35.57 -19.25
N LYS A 475 -32.30 -36.20 -19.91
CA LYS A 475 -31.47 -37.23 -19.29
C LYS A 475 -30.55 -36.67 -18.19
N ALA A 476 -30.13 -35.41 -18.29
CA ALA A 476 -29.36 -34.73 -17.26
C ALA A 476 -30.14 -34.52 -15.96
N ASN A 477 -31.48 -34.49 -16.03
CA ASN A 477 -32.39 -34.39 -14.88
C ASN A 477 -32.00 -33.28 -13.89
N GLY A 478 -31.72 -32.08 -14.39
CA GLY A 478 -31.32 -30.92 -13.58
C GLY A 478 -29.86 -30.89 -13.14
N LEU A 479 -29.06 -31.94 -13.41
CA LEU A 479 -27.67 -32.01 -12.96
C LEU A 479 -26.67 -31.51 -14.01
N PHE A 480 -26.06 -30.34 -13.75
CA PHE A 480 -25.14 -29.70 -14.69
C PHE A 480 -23.85 -30.48 -14.94
N ILE A 481 -23.30 -31.18 -13.93
CA ILE A 481 -22.11 -32.03 -14.13
C ILE A 481 -22.40 -33.19 -15.09
N TRP A 482 -23.64 -33.71 -15.10
CA TRP A 482 -24.05 -34.73 -16.06
C TRP A 482 -24.02 -34.16 -17.48
N ALA A 483 -24.71 -33.03 -17.70
CA ALA A 483 -24.79 -32.38 -19.01
C ALA A 483 -23.42 -31.97 -19.54
N SER A 484 -22.58 -31.36 -18.70
CA SER A 484 -21.23 -30.92 -19.09
C SER A 484 -20.28 -32.07 -19.38
N THR A 485 -20.34 -33.16 -18.61
CA THR A 485 -19.52 -34.36 -18.88
C THR A 485 -19.98 -35.03 -20.17
N ALA A 486 -21.29 -35.19 -20.38
CA ALA A 486 -21.86 -35.72 -21.62
C ALA A 486 -21.49 -34.88 -22.85
N CYS A 487 -21.58 -33.54 -22.76
CA CYS A 487 -21.18 -32.66 -23.86
C CYS A 487 -19.69 -32.77 -24.18
N ARG A 488 -18.81 -32.84 -23.17
CA ARG A 488 -17.37 -33.08 -23.40
C ARG A 488 -17.14 -34.43 -24.07
N MET A 489 -17.83 -35.46 -23.60
CA MET A 489 -17.76 -36.81 -24.16
C MET A 489 -18.16 -36.88 -25.64
N LEU A 490 -19.08 -36.02 -26.08
CA LEU A 490 -19.58 -35.93 -27.46
C LEU A 490 -18.73 -35.02 -28.35
N ASN A 491 -18.03 -34.04 -27.77
CA ASN A 491 -17.06 -33.18 -28.44
C ASN A 491 -15.64 -33.78 -28.49
N ASP A 492 -15.44 -34.96 -27.89
CA ASP A 492 -14.12 -35.55 -27.75
C ASP A 492 -13.71 -36.30 -29.02
N GLU A 493 -12.97 -35.61 -29.88
CA GLU A 493 -12.42 -36.18 -31.12
C GLU A 493 -11.20 -37.09 -30.87
N SER A 494 -10.64 -37.12 -29.66
CA SER A 494 -9.36 -37.79 -29.37
C SER A 494 -9.41 -39.31 -29.51
N LEU A 495 -10.61 -39.89 -29.41
CA LEU A 495 -10.84 -41.34 -29.49
C LEU A 495 -11.42 -41.78 -30.84
N ALA A 496 -11.64 -40.84 -31.77
CA ALA A 496 -12.26 -41.12 -33.09
C ALA A 496 -13.53 -41.97 -33.03
N ILE A 497 -14.31 -41.84 -31.94
CA ILE A 497 -15.60 -42.53 -31.77
C ILE A 497 -16.70 -41.62 -32.32
N ASP A 498 -17.57 -42.17 -33.16
CA ASP A 498 -18.74 -41.45 -33.67
C ASP A 498 -19.59 -40.88 -32.49
N PRO A 499 -19.87 -39.56 -32.47
CA PRO A 499 -20.75 -38.94 -31.48
C PRO A 499 -22.11 -39.64 -31.34
N GLU A 500 -22.61 -40.30 -32.38
CA GLU A 500 -23.88 -41.03 -32.32
C GLU A 500 -23.83 -42.27 -31.43
N ILE A 501 -22.72 -43.02 -31.48
CA ILE A 501 -22.51 -44.18 -30.58
C ILE A 501 -22.45 -43.71 -29.13
N ILE A 502 -21.82 -42.56 -28.89
CA ILE A 502 -21.69 -41.96 -27.57
C ILE A 502 -23.07 -41.52 -27.07
N TYR A 503 -23.85 -40.87 -27.93
CA TYR A 503 -25.21 -40.44 -27.65
C TYR A 503 -26.10 -41.63 -27.22
N ASP A 504 -26.09 -42.71 -28.00
CA ASP A 504 -26.92 -43.89 -27.71
C ASP A 504 -26.56 -44.52 -26.35
N ARG A 505 -25.25 -44.60 -26.03
CA ARG A 505 -24.79 -45.06 -24.71
C ARG A 505 -25.25 -44.15 -23.57
N LEU A 506 -25.18 -42.82 -23.75
CA LEU A 506 -25.61 -41.85 -22.74
C LEU A 506 -27.12 -41.93 -22.47
N ILE A 507 -27.93 -42.10 -23.52
CA ILE A 507 -29.39 -42.22 -23.38
C ILE A 507 -29.80 -43.56 -22.78
N SER A 508 -28.98 -44.61 -22.96
CA SER A 508 -29.20 -45.94 -22.40
C SER A 508 -28.90 -46.06 -20.91
N ILE A 509 -28.31 -45.04 -20.26
CA ILE A 509 -28.10 -45.06 -18.80
C ILE A 509 -29.45 -45.13 -18.08
N ASP A 510 -29.74 -46.18 -17.31
CA ASP A 510 -31.09 -46.41 -16.77
C ASP A 510 -31.67 -45.20 -16.01
N GLN A 511 -30.94 -44.67 -15.04
CA GLN A 511 -31.39 -43.57 -14.20
C GLN A 511 -30.97 -42.19 -14.74
N PRO A 512 -31.92 -41.28 -15.03
CA PRO A 512 -31.61 -39.89 -15.37
C PRO A 512 -30.82 -39.19 -14.25
N GLY A 513 -29.86 -38.33 -14.62
CA GLY A 513 -28.99 -37.64 -13.67
C GLY A 513 -27.94 -38.52 -12.98
N ALA A 514 -27.90 -39.83 -13.23
CA ALA A 514 -26.93 -40.74 -12.61
C ALA A 514 -25.51 -40.52 -13.18
N ILE A 515 -24.74 -39.67 -12.50
CA ILE A 515 -23.39 -39.29 -12.91
C ILE A 515 -22.43 -40.48 -12.97
N ASP A 516 -22.61 -41.48 -12.10
CA ASP A 516 -21.80 -42.71 -12.10
C ASP A 516 -21.95 -43.50 -13.40
N GLY A 517 -23.14 -43.51 -14.00
CA GLY A 517 -23.36 -44.14 -15.29
C GLY A 517 -22.49 -43.48 -16.37
N VAL A 518 -22.38 -42.14 -16.33
CA VAL A 518 -21.52 -41.39 -17.24
C VAL A 518 -20.04 -41.72 -16.98
N TYR A 519 -19.61 -41.81 -15.72
CA TYR A 519 -18.23 -42.19 -15.39
C TYR A 519 -17.90 -43.62 -15.79
N ASN A 520 -18.82 -44.57 -15.63
CA ASN A 520 -18.66 -45.93 -16.14
C ASN A 520 -18.44 -45.91 -17.66
N LEU A 521 -19.20 -45.09 -18.40
CA LEU A 521 -19.01 -44.93 -19.85
C LEU A 521 -17.67 -44.28 -20.21
N VAL A 522 -17.18 -43.32 -19.42
CA VAL A 522 -15.84 -42.74 -19.61
C VAL A 522 -14.77 -43.82 -19.46
N ILE A 523 -14.84 -44.63 -18.41
CA ILE A 523 -13.89 -45.72 -18.15
C ILE A 523 -14.03 -46.85 -19.18
N ALA A 524 -15.23 -47.14 -19.66
CA ALA A 524 -15.50 -48.18 -20.66
C ALA A 524 -14.97 -47.84 -22.06
N ARG A 525 -14.56 -46.59 -22.32
CA ARG A 525 -13.90 -46.19 -23.57
C ARG A 525 -12.43 -46.60 -23.63
N ILE A 526 -11.82 -46.89 -22.48
CA ILE A 526 -10.43 -47.34 -22.43
C ILE A 526 -10.37 -48.76 -22.98
N ASP A 527 -9.46 -49.00 -23.92
CA ASP A 527 -9.25 -50.33 -24.48
C ASP A 527 -8.80 -51.32 -23.38
N GLN A 528 -9.19 -52.58 -23.52
CA GLN A 528 -8.97 -53.59 -22.48
C GLN A 528 -7.48 -53.83 -22.20
N THR A 529 -6.60 -53.58 -23.18
CA THR A 529 -5.15 -53.70 -23.05
C THR A 529 -4.52 -52.59 -22.21
N SER A 530 -4.97 -51.35 -22.36
CA SER A 530 -4.46 -50.17 -21.64
C SER A 530 -5.14 -49.96 -20.28
N LYS A 531 -6.31 -50.58 -20.07
CA LYS A 531 -7.13 -50.41 -18.86
C LYS A 531 -6.36 -50.66 -17.54
N PRO A 532 -5.53 -51.71 -17.40
CA PRO A 532 -4.75 -51.91 -16.17
C PRO A 532 -3.81 -50.74 -15.87
N ALA A 533 -3.06 -50.27 -16.88
CA ALA A 533 -2.15 -49.13 -16.74
C ALA A 533 -2.89 -47.83 -16.39
N VAL A 534 -4.07 -47.60 -16.97
CA VAL A 534 -4.90 -46.44 -16.64
C VAL A 534 -5.43 -46.50 -15.21
N VAL A 535 -5.89 -47.66 -14.76
CA VAL A 535 -6.38 -47.87 -13.38
C VAL A 535 -5.26 -47.65 -12.37
N GLU A 536 -4.05 -48.15 -12.66
CA GLU A 536 -2.86 -47.93 -11.85
C GLU A 536 -2.51 -46.43 -11.74
N MET A 537 -2.43 -45.72 -12.87
CA MET A 537 -2.16 -44.28 -12.88
C MET A 537 -3.25 -43.46 -12.16
N LEU A 538 -4.52 -43.84 -12.30
CA LEU A 538 -5.62 -43.21 -11.55
C LEU A 538 -5.48 -43.46 -10.04
N GLY A 539 -5.04 -44.65 -9.64
CA GLY A 539 -4.72 -44.96 -8.24
C GLY A 539 -3.62 -44.06 -7.70
N MET A 540 -2.53 -43.87 -8.45
CA MET A 540 -1.42 -42.97 -8.09
C MET A 540 -1.90 -41.52 -7.93
N LEU A 541 -2.69 -41.01 -8.89
CA LEU A 541 -3.26 -39.66 -8.83
C LEU A 541 -4.24 -39.50 -7.65
N LEU A 542 -4.98 -40.56 -7.31
CA LEU A 542 -5.92 -40.55 -6.19
C LEU A 542 -5.21 -40.63 -4.82
N ALA A 543 -4.10 -41.37 -4.74
CA ALA A 543 -3.28 -41.49 -3.53
C ALA A 543 -2.47 -40.22 -3.24
N ALA A 544 -2.19 -39.41 -4.26
CA ALA A 544 -1.39 -38.20 -4.11
C ALA A 544 -2.07 -37.16 -3.19
N PHE A 545 -1.32 -36.60 -2.24
CA PHE A 545 -1.83 -35.60 -1.30
C PHE A 545 -1.90 -34.18 -1.89
N GLU A 546 -1.26 -33.99 -3.05
CA GLU A 546 -1.30 -32.81 -3.89
C GLU A 546 -1.28 -33.26 -5.36
N PRO A 547 -1.88 -32.50 -6.30
CA PRO A 547 -1.86 -32.82 -7.73
C PRO A 547 -0.44 -33.09 -8.25
N LEU A 548 -0.22 -34.17 -8.99
CA LEU A 548 1.08 -34.44 -9.62
C LEU A 548 1.17 -33.69 -10.96
N THR A 549 2.38 -33.31 -11.39
CA THR A 549 2.56 -32.91 -12.79
C THR A 549 2.59 -34.13 -13.70
N SER A 550 2.39 -33.93 -15.01
CA SER A 550 2.61 -35.00 -16.00
C SER A 550 4.00 -35.61 -15.90
N ASP A 551 5.02 -34.79 -15.66
CA ASP A 551 6.41 -35.24 -15.50
C ASP A 551 6.63 -36.00 -14.18
N ASP A 552 6.02 -35.55 -13.08
CA ASP A 552 6.04 -36.28 -11.80
C ASP A 552 5.38 -37.66 -11.94
N LEU A 553 4.22 -37.74 -12.61
CA LEU A 553 3.53 -39.01 -12.85
C LEU A 553 4.33 -39.92 -13.79
N GLU A 554 4.95 -39.40 -14.86
CA GLU A 554 5.83 -40.20 -15.73
C GLU A 554 7.03 -40.77 -14.97
N HIS A 555 7.64 -39.98 -14.08
CA HIS A 555 8.74 -40.44 -13.24
C HIS A 555 8.27 -41.52 -12.24
N LEU A 556 7.09 -41.34 -11.65
CA LEU A 556 6.49 -42.30 -10.73
C LEU A 556 6.18 -43.64 -11.44
N ILE A 557 5.58 -43.61 -12.62
CA ILE A 557 5.30 -44.81 -13.43
C ILE A 557 6.60 -45.57 -13.74
N LYS A 558 7.63 -44.85 -14.21
CA LYS A 558 8.94 -45.44 -14.51
C LYS A 558 9.58 -46.08 -13.28
N HIS A 559 9.51 -45.42 -12.13
CA HIS A 559 10.01 -45.95 -10.85
C HIS A 559 9.28 -47.22 -10.42
N ALA A 560 7.95 -47.20 -10.53
CA ALA A 560 7.09 -48.34 -10.22
C ALA A 560 7.21 -49.49 -11.25
N LYS A 561 7.98 -49.30 -12.33
CA LYS A 561 8.07 -50.22 -13.47
C LYS A 561 6.71 -50.47 -14.13
N GLY A 562 5.79 -49.51 -14.02
CA GLY A 562 4.48 -49.53 -14.64
C GLY A 562 4.55 -49.24 -16.14
N GLN A 563 3.42 -49.42 -16.81
CA GLN A 563 3.25 -49.09 -18.23
C GLN A 563 2.40 -47.82 -18.40
N GLY A 564 2.50 -47.17 -19.56
CA GLY A 564 1.65 -46.05 -19.92
C GLY A 564 2.38 -44.70 -19.99
N SER A 565 1.59 -43.65 -20.21
CA SER A 565 2.06 -42.26 -20.35
C SER A 565 1.07 -41.32 -19.69
N ALA A 566 1.58 -40.40 -18.87
CA ALA A 566 0.75 -39.38 -18.22
C ALA A 566 0.02 -38.50 -19.25
N LYS A 567 0.71 -38.11 -20.34
CA LYS A 567 0.10 -37.35 -21.43
C LYS A 567 -1.01 -38.14 -22.14
N ALA A 568 -0.79 -39.42 -22.38
CA ALA A 568 -1.82 -40.28 -22.97
C ALA A 568 -3.03 -40.44 -22.03
N LEU A 569 -2.80 -40.58 -20.72
CA LEU A 569 -3.85 -40.63 -19.71
C LEU A 569 -4.70 -39.35 -19.71
N VAL A 570 -4.07 -38.18 -19.62
CA VAL A 570 -4.79 -36.89 -19.62
C VAL A 570 -5.57 -36.69 -20.92
N ARG A 571 -5.03 -37.14 -22.06
CA ARG A 571 -5.74 -37.10 -23.35
C ARG A 571 -6.97 -38.01 -23.34
N VAL A 572 -6.79 -39.30 -23.04
CA VAL A 572 -7.87 -40.32 -23.07
C VAL A 572 -8.97 -40.01 -22.04
N LEU A 573 -8.59 -39.51 -20.87
CA LEU A 573 -9.51 -39.12 -19.80
C LEU A 573 -9.74 -37.61 -19.75
N GLY A 574 -9.55 -36.89 -20.86
CA GLY A 574 -9.68 -35.43 -20.92
C GLY A 574 -11.07 -34.90 -20.57
N THR A 575 -12.08 -35.77 -20.55
CA THR A 575 -13.45 -35.50 -20.09
C THR A 575 -13.54 -35.26 -18.58
N VAL A 576 -12.68 -35.91 -17.80
CA VAL A 576 -12.67 -35.92 -16.32
C VAL A 576 -11.35 -35.45 -15.70
N LEU A 577 -10.26 -35.48 -16.46
CA LEU A 577 -8.95 -34.93 -16.11
C LEU A 577 -8.65 -33.68 -16.97
N LYS A 578 -7.80 -32.81 -16.43
CA LYS A 578 -7.18 -31.71 -17.17
C LYS A 578 -5.76 -31.51 -16.70
N GLU A 579 -4.91 -31.00 -17.57
CA GLU A 579 -3.59 -30.49 -17.22
C GLU A 579 -3.64 -28.96 -17.21
N ASP A 580 -3.16 -28.35 -16.13
CA ASP A 580 -3.00 -26.90 -16.07
C ASP A 580 -1.88 -26.46 -17.03
N PRO A 581 -2.13 -25.50 -17.95
CA PRO A 581 -1.17 -25.18 -19.00
C PRO A 581 0.09 -24.46 -18.51
N ILE A 582 0.07 -23.88 -17.29
CA ILE A 582 1.19 -23.11 -16.73
C ILE A 582 2.00 -23.99 -15.78
N THR A 583 1.31 -24.70 -14.90
CA THR A 583 1.92 -25.48 -13.81
C THR A 583 2.10 -26.96 -14.17
N HIS A 584 1.51 -27.41 -15.28
CA HIS A 584 1.49 -28.80 -15.74
C HIS A 584 0.87 -29.79 -14.74
N LEU A 585 0.08 -29.29 -13.78
CA LEU A 585 -0.60 -30.10 -12.79
C LEU A 585 -1.76 -30.86 -13.40
N ILE A 586 -1.79 -32.18 -13.17
CA ILE A 586 -2.93 -33.02 -13.50
C ILE A 586 -3.99 -32.83 -12.41
N GLN A 587 -5.13 -32.31 -12.81
CA GLN A 587 -6.26 -32.03 -11.92
C GLN A 587 -7.49 -32.82 -12.36
N PHE A 588 -8.21 -33.33 -11.36
CA PHE A 588 -9.58 -33.79 -11.57
C PHE A 588 -10.48 -32.60 -11.86
N ARG A 589 -11.26 -32.66 -12.94
CA ARG A 589 -12.15 -31.57 -13.33
C ARG A 589 -13.28 -31.35 -12.34
N HIS A 590 -13.66 -32.39 -11.59
CA HIS A 590 -14.74 -32.31 -10.62
C HIS A 590 -14.58 -33.32 -9.46
N PRO A 591 -14.86 -32.92 -8.20
CA PRO A 591 -14.77 -33.81 -7.03
C PRO A 591 -15.63 -35.08 -7.12
N THR A 592 -16.77 -35.05 -7.81
CA THR A 592 -17.64 -36.25 -7.96
C THR A 592 -16.94 -37.39 -8.68
N PHE A 593 -15.97 -37.13 -9.55
CA PHE A 593 -15.18 -38.19 -10.16
C PHE A 593 -14.19 -38.80 -9.16
N VAL A 594 -13.58 -37.98 -8.28
CA VAL A 594 -12.74 -38.46 -7.17
C VAL A 594 -13.58 -39.34 -6.23
N GLU A 595 -14.80 -38.93 -5.91
CA GLU A 595 -15.74 -39.72 -5.09
C GLU A 595 -16.17 -41.02 -5.76
N TYR A 596 -16.35 -41.02 -7.08
CA TYR A 596 -16.55 -42.22 -7.87
C TYR A 596 -15.34 -43.17 -7.77
N LEU A 597 -14.12 -42.67 -7.98
CA LEU A 597 -12.91 -43.48 -7.88
C LEU A 597 -12.68 -44.02 -6.45
N ARG A 598 -13.00 -43.24 -5.41
CA ARG A 598 -12.94 -43.72 -4.01
C ARG A 598 -13.89 -44.87 -3.75
N ARG A 599 -15.08 -44.86 -4.35
CA ARG A 599 -16.01 -45.99 -4.26
C ARG A 599 -15.49 -47.21 -5.03
N CYS A 600 -14.73 -47.01 -6.10
CA CYS A 600 -13.98 -48.07 -6.78
C CYS A 600 -12.84 -48.66 -5.93
N CYS A 601 -12.43 -48.02 -4.82
CA CYS A 601 -11.45 -48.60 -3.89
C CYS A 601 -12.06 -49.56 -2.86
N VAL A 602 -13.36 -49.45 -2.58
CA VAL A 602 -14.05 -50.21 -1.52
C VAL A 602 -14.99 -51.29 -2.11
N ALA A 603 -15.16 -51.32 -3.44
CA ALA A 603 -16.09 -52.22 -4.10
C ALA A 603 -15.77 -53.71 -3.83
N THR A 604 -16.80 -54.49 -3.47
CA THR A 604 -16.69 -55.94 -3.28
C THR A 604 -16.85 -56.67 -4.61
N ALA A 605 -16.40 -57.93 -4.70
CA ALA A 605 -16.51 -58.75 -5.91
C ALA A 605 -17.94 -58.89 -6.47
N ALA A 606 -18.98 -58.65 -5.67
CA ALA A 606 -20.39 -58.66 -6.09
C ALA A 606 -20.84 -57.37 -6.80
N ASP A 607 -20.09 -56.26 -6.69
CA ASP A 607 -20.41 -54.94 -7.25
C ASP A 607 -19.76 -54.65 -8.62
N VAL A 608 -19.03 -55.63 -9.17
CA VAL A 608 -18.02 -55.42 -10.25
C VAL A 608 -18.57 -55.50 -11.67
N SER A 609 -19.88 -55.67 -11.87
CA SER A 609 -20.41 -55.65 -13.25
C SER A 609 -20.24 -54.25 -13.86
N GLY A 610 -19.14 -54.06 -14.59
CA GLY A 610 -18.78 -52.83 -15.30
C GLY A 610 -17.92 -51.80 -14.55
N ARG A 611 -17.59 -52.01 -13.26
CA ARG A 611 -16.78 -51.05 -12.46
C ARG A 611 -15.31 -51.46 -12.41
N ILE A 612 -14.41 -50.47 -12.38
CA ILE A 612 -12.99 -50.70 -12.08
C ILE A 612 -12.78 -50.86 -10.58
N TYR A 613 -11.75 -51.61 -10.21
CA TYR A 613 -11.25 -51.70 -8.84
C TYR A 613 -9.89 -50.99 -8.75
N ILE A 614 -9.73 -50.09 -7.78
CA ILE A 614 -8.48 -49.37 -7.53
C ILE A 614 -7.95 -49.79 -6.18
N ASN A 615 -6.83 -50.52 -6.15
CA ASN A 615 -6.13 -50.79 -4.91
C ASN A 615 -5.39 -49.53 -4.44
N ILE A 616 -6.04 -48.73 -3.59
CA ILE A 616 -5.48 -47.47 -3.11
C ILE A 616 -4.26 -47.68 -2.21
N SER A 617 -4.23 -48.75 -1.41
CA SER A 617 -3.08 -49.09 -0.56
C SER A 617 -1.85 -49.37 -1.43
N HIS A 618 -2.01 -50.15 -2.50
CA HIS A 618 -0.93 -50.38 -3.46
C HIS A 618 -0.45 -49.09 -4.13
N ALA A 619 -1.36 -48.16 -4.46
CA ALA A 619 -0.95 -46.86 -4.98
C ALA A 619 -0.15 -46.04 -3.95
N HIS A 620 -0.53 -46.07 -2.65
CA HIS A 620 0.30 -45.48 -1.59
C HIS A 620 1.68 -46.14 -1.49
N ASP A 621 1.76 -47.45 -1.71
CA ASP A 621 3.03 -48.21 -1.77
C ASP A 621 3.97 -47.70 -2.85
N GLN A 622 3.44 -47.56 -4.07
CA GLN A 622 4.18 -47.04 -5.21
C GLN A 622 4.62 -45.59 -4.98
N VAL A 623 3.72 -44.74 -4.47
CA VAL A 623 4.03 -43.33 -4.24
C VAL A 623 5.07 -43.14 -3.13
N VAL A 624 5.03 -43.92 -2.04
CA VAL A 624 6.08 -43.79 -1.01
C VAL A 624 7.42 -44.26 -1.52
N SER A 625 7.47 -45.39 -2.25
CA SER A 625 8.73 -45.92 -2.77
C SER A 625 9.37 -44.88 -3.70
N TRP A 626 8.55 -44.24 -4.52
CA TRP A 626 8.98 -43.12 -5.34
C TRP A 626 9.45 -41.92 -4.50
N CYS A 627 8.72 -41.51 -3.46
CA CYS A 627 9.16 -40.43 -2.57
C CYS A 627 10.54 -40.72 -1.97
N LEU A 628 10.78 -41.95 -1.49
CA LEU A 628 12.05 -42.38 -0.92
C LEU A 628 13.17 -42.37 -1.97
N SER A 629 12.88 -42.78 -3.21
CA SER A 629 13.82 -42.68 -4.33
C SER A 629 14.22 -41.23 -4.64
N VAL A 630 13.25 -40.30 -4.59
CA VAL A 630 13.48 -38.87 -4.83
C VAL A 630 14.35 -38.28 -3.72
N LEU A 631 14.04 -38.58 -2.45
CA LEU A 631 14.84 -38.11 -1.31
C LEU A 631 16.29 -38.61 -1.36
N ARG A 632 16.51 -39.83 -1.88
CA ARG A 632 17.83 -40.46 -2.03
C ARG A 632 18.54 -40.14 -3.34
N SER A 633 17.90 -39.39 -4.24
CA SER A 633 18.50 -39.01 -5.52
C SER A 633 19.82 -38.26 -5.32
N ARG A 634 20.86 -38.66 -6.05
CA ARG A 634 22.19 -38.02 -5.96
C ARG A 634 22.23 -36.62 -6.56
N THR A 635 21.32 -36.33 -7.50
CA THR A 635 21.30 -35.06 -8.24
C THR A 635 20.29 -34.08 -7.66
N GLU A 636 19.10 -34.57 -7.32
CA GLU A 636 17.93 -33.76 -6.94
C GLU A 636 17.41 -34.07 -5.54
N GLY A 637 18.06 -34.98 -4.80
CA GLY A 637 17.64 -35.41 -3.48
C GLY A 637 18.18 -34.56 -2.33
N LEU A 638 18.05 -35.09 -1.12
CA LEU A 638 18.51 -34.44 0.10
C LEU A 638 20.03 -34.27 0.11
N LYS A 639 20.50 -33.07 0.44
CA LYS A 639 21.92 -32.77 0.63
C LYS A 639 22.10 -31.64 1.65
N PHE A 640 23.26 -31.61 2.28
CA PHE A 640 23.64 -30.54 3.20
C PHE A 640 23.60 -29.18 2.51
N ASN A 641 23.03 -28.19 3.19
CA ASN A 641 23.01 -26.80 2.75
C ASN A 641 22.42 -26.64 1.34
N ILE A 642 21.28 -27.29 1.08
CA ILE A 642 20.67 -27.39 -0.26
C ILE A 642 20.36 -26.01 -0.85
N CYS A 643 19.95 -25.07 -0.01
CA CYS A 643 19.65 -23.69 -0.39
C CYS A 643 20.87 -22.76 -0.37
N GLN A 644 22.08 -23.29 -0.14
CA GLN A 644 23.32 -22.50 -0.10
C GLN A 644 23.24 -21.30 0.87
N ILE A 645 22.74 -21.55 2.06
CA ILE A 645 22.63 -20.56 3.14
C ILE A 645 24.02 -20.36 3.73
N GLU A 646 24.40 -19.09 3.92
CA GLU A 646 25.72 -18.66 4.35
C GLU A 646 26.01 -19.07 5.80
N SER A 647 24.97 -19.13 6.64
CA SER A 647 25.10 -19.48 8.06
C SER A 647 23.83 -20.08 8.63
N SER A 648 23.97 -21.13 9.44
CA SER A 648 22.88 -21.73 10.21
C SER A 648 22.39 -20.87 11.38
N PHE A 649 23.05 -19.75 11.68
CA PHE A 649 22.64 -18.80 12.72
C PHE A 649 21.52 -17.85 12.29
N TYR A 650 21.21 -17.79 10.99
CA TYR A 650 20.12 -16.95 10.48
C TYR A 650 18.77 -17.66 10.60
N LEU A 651 17.78 -16.96 11.14
CA LEU A 651 16.39 -17.35 11.01
C LEU A 651 15.99 -17.25 9.54
N ASN A 652 15.08 -18.12 9.07
CA ASN A 652 14.58 -18.09 7.68
C ASN A 652 14.12 -16.69 7.24
N ARG A 653 13.47 -15.93 8.14
CA ARG A 653 13.02 -14.55 7.90
C ARG A 653 14.13 -13.51 7.71
N GLN A 654 15.37 -13.84 8.10
CA GLN A 654 16.55 -12.97 7.97
C GLN A 654 17.26 -13.18 6.63
N ILE A 655 16.83 -14.15 5.82
CA ILE A 655 17.43 -14.49 4.53
C ILE A 655 16.62 -13.78 3.43
N PRO A 656 17.14 -12.70 2.80
CA PRO A 656 16.34 -11.83 1.94
C PRO A 656 15.78 -12.51 0.67
N ASP A 657 16.47 -13.51 0.13
CA ASP A 657 16.14 -14.21 -1.11
C ASP A 657 15.78 -15.69 -0.92
N LEU A 658 15.39 -16.07 0.31
CA LEU A 658 15.14 -17.48 0.66
C LEU A 658 14.13 -18.15 -0.27
N GLU A 659 13.01 -17.49 -0.58
CA GLU A 659 11.98 -18.05 -1.45
C GLU A 659 12.51 -18.33 -2.87
N ALA A 660 13.31 -17.41 -3.42
CA ALA A 660 13.96 -17.60 -4.72
C ALA A 660 14.96 -18.76 -4.68
N ARG A 661 15.74 -18.90 -3.60
CA ARG A 661 16.66 -20.04 -3.39
C ARG A 661 15.91 -21.35 -3.27
N VAL A 662 14.82 -21.39 -2.50
CA VAL A 662 13.95 -22.57 -2.34
C VAL A 662 13.38 -23.00 -3.69
N ASN A 663 12.86 -22.07 -4.51
CA ASN A 663 12.33 -22.39 -5.83
C ASN A 663 13.41 -22.83 -6.83
N LYS A 664 14.65 -22.36 -6.66
CA LYS A 664 15.80 -22.73 -7.51
C LYS A 664 16.37 -24.10 -7.15
N TYR A 665 16.51 -24.41 -5.86
CA TYR A 665 17.28 -25.57 -5.39
C TYR A 665 16.43 -26.74 -4.89
N ILE A 666 15.20 -26.49 -4.45
CA ILE A 666 14.28 -27.53 -3.99
C ILE A 666 13.22 -27.74 -5.06
N SER A 667 13.39 -28.80 -5.85
CA SER A 667 12.43 -29.18 -6.88
C SER A 667 11.05 -29.45 -6.26
N ARG A 668 10.01 -29.29 -7.08
CA ARG A 668 8.63 -29.61 -6.68
C ARG A 668 8.51 -31.05 -6.19
N ARG A 669 9.16 -31.98 -6.88
CA ARG A 669 9.18 -33.41 -6.56
C ARG A 669 9.84 -33.68 -5.21
N LEU A 670 10.98 -33.03 -4.92
CA LEU A 670 11.65 -33.12 -3.63
C LEU A 670 10.78 -32.53 -2.50
N ARG A 671 10.13 -31.40 -2.76
CA ARG A 671 9.20 -30.77 -1.81
C ARG A 671 8.02 -31.70 -1.50
N TYR A 672 7.39 -32.26 -2.52
CA TYR A 672 6.31 -33.24 -2.36
C TYR A 672 6.79 -34.44 -1.53
N ALA A 673 7.88 -35.08 -1.95
CA ALA A 673 8.43 -36.24 -1.26
C ALA A 673 8.70 -35.92 0.21
N SER A 674 9.36 -34.80 0.49
CA SER A 674 9.73 -34.37 1.85
C SER A 674 8.52 -34.12 2.76
N LEU A 675 7.40 -33.63 2.21
CA LEU A 675 6.20 -33.29 2.98
C LEU A 675 5.26 -34.48 3.20
N HIS A 676 5.21 -35.41 2.25
CA HIS A 676 4.10 -36.36 2.16
C HIS A 676 4.49 -37.83 2.39
N TRP A 677 5.77 -38.20 2.27
CA TRP A 677 6.21 -39.58 2.46
C TRP A 677 5.71 -40.21 3.79
N PRO A 678 5.68 -39.52 4.95
CA PRO A 678 5.22 -40.15 6.19
C PRO A 678 3.72 -40.47 6.17
N PHE A 679 2.93 -39.64 5.49
CA PHE A 679 1.50 -39.89 5.33
C PHE A 679 1.23 -41.05 4.36
N HIS A 680 2.03 -41.19 3.30
CA HIS A 680 1.97 -42.38 2.46
C HIS A 680 2.30 -43.64 3.28
N VAL A 681 3.33 -43.61 4.14
CA VAL A 681 3.63 -44.71 5.09
C VAL A 681 2.42 -45.07 5.95
N SER A 682 1.70 -44.08 6.47
CA SER A 682 0.50 -44.34 7.29
C SER A 682 -0.66 -44.99 6.53
N ALA A 683 -0.65 -44.95 5.19
CA ALA A 683 -1.73 -45.41 4.30
C ALA A 683 -1.39 -46.64 3.43
N MET A 684 -0.19 -47.22 3.59
CA MET A 684 0.32 -48.39 2.85
C MET A 684 -0.44 -49.70 3.15
N ASP A 685 -0.05 -50.80 2.52
CA ASP A 685 -0.35 -52.14 3.06
C ASP A 685 0.67 -52.53 4.18
N ASP A 686 0.28 -53.39 5.12
CA ASP A 686 1.14 -53.82 6.23
C ASP A 686 2.30 -54.72 5.76
N GLY A 687 2.09 -55.49 4.69
CA GLY A 687 3.12 -56.34 4.08
C GLY A 687 4.28 -55.55 3.45
N SER A 688 3.97 -54.41 2.82
CA SER A 688 4.93 -53.56 2.10
C SER A 688 5.87 -52.78 3.03
N GLY A 689 5.51 -52.61 4.30
CA GLY A 689 6.31 -51.87 5.28
C GLY A 689 7.67 -52.52 5.58
N HIS A 690 7.75 -53.84 5.52
CA HIS A 690 9.01 -54.57 5.76
C HIS A 690 10.02 -54.40 4.63
N GLU A 691 9.56 -54.32 3.38
CA GLU A 691 10.45 -54.16 2.21
C GLU A 691 11.11 -52.78 2.17
N LEU A 692 10.42 -51.76 2.67
CA LEU A 692 10.88 -50.36 2.66
C LEU A 692 11.59 -49.95 3.96
N GLN A 693 11.67 -50.83 4.95
CA GLN A 693 12.21 -50.52 6.28
C GLN A 693 13.65 -49.98 6.21
N SER A 694 14.49 -50.55 5.35
CA SER A 694 15.88 -50.11 5.14
C SER A 694 15.93 -48.68 4.57
N GLU A 695 15.06 -48.37 3.62
CA GLU A 695 15.00 -47.06 2.97
C GLU A 695 14.47 -45.99 3.93
N LEU A 696 13.43 -46.33 4.69
CA LEU A 696 12.87 -45.47 5.73
C LEU A 696 13.92 -45.17 6.81
N ALA A 697 14.61 -46.21 7.30
CA ALA A 697 15.68 -46.08 8.28
C ALA A 697 16.80 -45.15 7.78
N HIS A 698 17.12 -45.18 6.50
CA HIS A 698 18.13 -44.31 5.91
C HIS A 698 17.72 -42.83 5.96
N ILE A 699 16.46 -42.49 5.71
CA ILE A 699 15.98 -41.10 5.73
C ILE A 699 15.95 -40.53 7.16
N VAL A 700 15.53 -41.33 8.14
CA VAL A 700 15.37 -40.84 9.53
C VAL A 700 16.65 -40.93 10.36
N LYS A 701 17.74 -41.48 9.81
CA LYS A 701 19.06 -41.52 10.47
C LYS A 701 19.94 -40.36 10.04
N SER A 702 20.87 -40.00 10.93
CA SER A 702 21.92 -39.02 10.64
C SER A 702 22.85 -39.53 9.52
N PRO A 703 23.29 -38.68 8.57
CA PRO A 703 23.02 -37.24 8.50
C PRO A 703 21.75 -36.86 7.70
N PHE A 704 21.10 -37.81 7.02
CA PHE A 704 19.96 -37.54 6.12
C PHE A 704 18.77 -36.91 6.82
N ALA A 705 18.51 -37.28 8.09
CA ALA A 705 17.47 -36.66 8.89
C ALA A 705 17.67 -35.15 9.02
N LEU A 706 18.92 -34.68 9.15
CA LEU A 706 19.24 -33.26 9.25
C LEU A 706 19.00 -32.55 7.91
N TYR A 707 19.36 -33.19 6.79
CA TYR A 707 19.11 -32.64 5.45
C TYR A 707 17.61 -32.55 5.15
N TRP A 708 16.84 -33.54 5.60
CA TRP A 708 15.38 -33.52 5.50
C TRP A 708 14.78 -32.41 6.35
N MET A 709 15.23 -32.26 7.60
CA MET A 709 14.81 -31.16 8.48
C MET A 709 15.14 -29.77 7.89
N GLU A 710 16.28 -29.64 7.22
CA GLU A 710 16.66 -28.40 6.53
C GLU A 710 15.63 -28.05 5.45
N VAL A 711 15.29 -29.00 4.56
CA VAL A 711 14.26 -28.81 3.53
C VAL A 711 12.92 -28.44 4.17
N LEU A 712 12.48 -29.19 5.18
CA LEU A 712 11.24 -28.91 5.88
C LEU A 712 11.22 -27.52 6.55
N SER A 713 12.34 -27.06 7.09
CA SER A 713 12.45 -25.74 7.69
C SER A 713 12.22 -24.66 6.64
N VAL A 714 12.98 -24.68 5.55
CA VAL A 714 12.95 -23.63 4.53
C VAL A 714 11.66 -23.65 3.69
N THR A 715 10.97 -24.80 3.60
CA THR A 715 9.66 -24.89 2.96
C THR A 715 8.48 -24.74 3.92
N GLY A 716 8.71 -24.49 5.21
CA GLY A 716 7.64 -24.38 6.22
C GLY A 716 6.89 -25.70 6.51
N GLY A 717 7.48 -26.83 6.16
CA GLY A 717 6.90 -28.18 6.24
C GLY A 717 7.01 -28.88 7.60
N VAL A 718 7.70 -28.30 8.58
CA VAL A 718 8.02 -28.97 9.87
C VAL A 718 6.76 -29.52 10.56
N MET A 719 5.72 -28.71 10.73
CA MET A 719 4.48 -29.14 11.40
C MET A 719 3.76 -30.26 10.66
N ARG A 720 3.79 -30.22 9.32
CA ARG A 720 3.24 -31.27 8.47
C ARG A 720 4.01 -32.58 8.63
N ALA A 721 5.34 -32.51 8.63
CA ALA A 721 6.19 -33.69 8.84
C ALA A 721 6.00 -34.30 10.23
N VAL A 722 5.88 -33.49 11.29
CA VAL A 722 5.59 -33.99 12.65
C VAL A 722 4.26 -34.75 12.69
N SER A 723 3.20 -34.18 12.11
CA SER A 723 1.90 -34.85 12.01
C SER A 723 1.99 -36.15 11.20
N GLY A 724 2.72 -36.14 10.10
CA GLY A 724 2.93 -37.31 9.26
C GLY A 724 3.72 -38.42 9.96
N LEU A 725 4.80 -38.09 10.67
CA LEU A 725 5.58 -39.05 11.45
C LEU A 725 4.75 -39.68 12.57
N ARG A 726 3.91 -38.90 13.26
CA ARG A 726 2.98 -39.45 14.26
C ARG A 726 1.99 -40.41 13.63
N ALA A 727 1.47 -40.10 12.45
CA ALA A 727 0.58 -41.00 11.71
C ALA A 727 1.32 -42.29 11.28
N ALA A 728 2.56 -42.17 10.80
CA ALA A 728 3.39 -43.32 10.42
C ALA A 728 3.75 -44.20 11.63
N ALA A 729 4.03 -43.60 12.78
CA ALA A 729 4.41 -44.31 14.01
C ALA A 729 3.29 -45.19 14.59
N GLN A 730 2.03 -44.94 14.22
CA GLN A 730 0.90 -45.78 14.60
C GLN A 730 0.92 -47.16 13.92
N ARG A 731 1.77 -47.35 12.90
CA ARG A 731 1.90 -48.64 12.21
C ARG A 731 2.89 -49.58 12.86
N GLN A 732 2.44 -50.79 13.15
CA GLN A 732 3.28 -51.81 13.79
C GLN A 732 4.54 -52.14 12.98
N SER A 733 4.44 -52.29 11.65
CA SER A 733 5.55 -52.69 10.76
C SER A 733 6.74 -51.74 10.74
N VAL A 734 6.53 -50.47 11.12
CA VAL A 734 7.56 -49.41 11.09
C VAL A 734 7.69 -48.64 12.40
N SER A 735 6.86 -48.94 13.41
CA SER A 735 6.79 -48.24 14.70
C SER A 735 8.16 -48.11 15.39
N ASP A 736 8.98 -49.15 15.35
CA ASP A 736 10.31 -49.18 15.97
C ASP A 736 11.28 -48.13 15.40
N LEU A 737 11.13 -47.75 14.13
CA LEU A 737 11.95 -46.71 13.50
C LEU A 737 11.63 -45.31 14.00
N PHE A 738 10.39 -45.10 14.48
CA PHE A 738 9.86 -43.78 14.83
C PHE A 738 9.77 -43.54 16.33
N LYS A 739 10.00 -44.57 17.17
CA LYS A 739 10.07 -44.46 18.63
C LYS A 739 10.99 -43.32 19.13
N PRO A 740 12.15 -43.01 18.50
CA PRO A 740 12.98 -41.88 18.94
C PRO A 740 12.38 -40.49 18.67
N PHE A 741 11.31 -40.40 17.88
CA PHE A 741 10.67 -39.14 17.46
C PHE A 741 9.28 -38.90 18.10
N CYS A 742 8.77 -39.90 18.82
CA CYS A 742 7.53 -39.82 19.61
C CYS A 742 7.86 -39.41 21.04
#